data_AF-A0A316UZE4-F1
#
_entry.id   AF-A0A316UZE4-F1
#
_cell.length_a   1.000
_cell.length_b   1.000
_cell.length_c   1.000
_cell.angle_alpha   90.00
_cell.angle_beta   90.00
_cell.angle_gamma   90.00
#
_symmetry.space_group_name_H-M   'P 1'
#
loop_
_entity.id
_entity.type
_entity.pdbx_description
1 polymer ?
#
loop_
_entity_poly.entity_id
_entity_poly.type
_entity_poly.pdbx_seq_one_letter_code
_entity_poly.pdbx_strand_id
1 'polypeptide(L)'
;MSAAPALRGADQSSAANQESTAAPQDGVEQTTPSSSTAEQRVKAPSEQRRSNEDRQADDRQDKKSSDTSGQSSSKLPPWIVDNIKNPHSLKMLFRCWVASWVAILLLLFDRSLATLGQAAFFVCMVTVFLPANLPIFPWLIANGTLVVGSVVGWAIGCAAMAAALRARDSTLLQSQLQRVQASVATATNPEAEYQAAIFRAEFLDARSSAVFGVFLAFGSFLAAVVFTQSPKLRFTAIFMVIVLDVMCTYGVLFPVQQYTLGTIFLLPIGVSLGISFACMLFIFPETLSFGWQGNLAKLLKATKGYVVLHDAFLKELTTADDLEQTAKVFDGKLKGAQTGVIALLQAMQGQRPFLHMELTYSSLSPKDLTSLLEPVKILALRTLGLFSFNTALEVAIHDDKLADDPDAASDAEKNVKSDHEDFSKPVAVHDTHALMRWRGMQHEAERTHHVSLKDDMLPIMIDGSRDLLAKCFSAMDEITSWLEFTNNHRYLGQMSAEQHQDRVAKLNAAVEELEQTVSNFDKERLRLIAPYEKHFAKQTTDGSLMLDADGAKAFRSGARGLYICLVWCFNATNTAKQLIVLTRAVHDVALKRPRSRLWWPTGLSRLAAVITSKRGSDVVNSMPADDPDSEESTLAEDVEQDEREEGDNAAADATKKKIKAERRSRLRDADALPPSNALHYIGRFLAACYRFTYSQRGMFALRFTIAGLAVWIPSAATQESAAFSYRNRGLWAIIMAQLAVALTSGEFVFSIASRVIGTVLGALLGALLWYISCGKAAQGNPYGYGAVTAVAFVPLVFLRLFVPMQLLIVSLMTFVTLVLVIGYSWIDAGHLVISVSSGIGIEVAWRRMLLVLIGIAAGFIVMLFPRPTSTRETVRHSFAKLTSRRILPIYCKAIEAWSTHSEDSYDEVIKQDAAKSSPAMVEYRAELLAGLAQQGDLAGKVGLARLDVPFRGRWPAERYDQLLKTHNRMVRRIQ
;
A
#
# COMPACT_ATOMS: atom_id res chain seq x y z
N MET A 1 -58.46 -6.86 27.76
CA MET A 1 -57.55 -7.12 28.91
C MET A 1 -56.48 -6.05 28.87
N SER A 2 -56.78 -4.88 29.46
CA SER A 2 -56.12 -4.36 30.68
C SER A 2 -54.62 -4.12 30.44
N ALA A 3 -54.15 -2.91 30.09
CA ALA A 3 -54.16 -1.65 30.85
C ALA A 3 -53.49 -1.84 32.24
N ALA A 4 -52.58 -0.98 32.70
CA ALA A 4 -52.61 0.48 32.66
C ALA A 4 -51.20 1.09 33.01
N PRO A 5 -51.01 2.43 33.15
CA PRO A 5 -50.40 3.24 32.08
C PRO A 5 -49.47 4.39 32.58
N ALA A 6 -49.06 5.25 31.64
CA ALA A 6 -48.59 6.62 31.86
C ALA A 6 -49.77 7.62 31.87
N LEU A 7 -49.61 8.82 32.46
CA LEU A 7 -50.32 10.12 32.21
C LEU A 7 -49.68 11.15 33.19
N ARG A 8 -49.14 12.34 32.83
CA ARG A 8 -49.62 13.54 32.11
C ARG A 8 -50.82 14.25 32.78
N GLY A 9 -50.64 15.55 33.03
CA GLY A 9 -51.71 16.54 33.28
C GLY A 9 -51.22 17.63 34.25
N ALA A 10 -51.59 18.90 34.14
CA ALA A 10 -52.35 19.66 33.16
C ALA A 10 -52.23 21.14 33.58
N ASP A 11 -52.36 22.05 32.61
CA ASP A 11 -52.71 23.45 32.84
C ASP A 11 -54.02 23.58 33.64
N GLN A 12 -54.09 24.59 34.52
CA GLN A 12 -55.32 25.35 34.77
C GLN A 12 -55.03 26.66 35.53
N SER A 13 -55.28 27.79 34.84
CA SER A 13 -55.86 29.07 35.34
C SER A 13 -55.13 29.86 36.45
N SER A 14 -55.21 31.18 36.61
CA SER A 14 -55.70 32.36 35.88
C SER A 14 -55.73 33.46 36.95
N ALA A 15 -55.33 34.69 36.62
CA ALA A 15 -55.74 35.96 37.25
C ALA A 15 -55.34 36.20 38.73
N ALA A 16 -55.09 37.41 39.24
CA ALA A 16 -54.98 38.77 38.75
C ALA A 16 -54.36 39.57 39.93
N ASN A 17 -53.50 40.57 39.71
CA ASN A 17 -53.74 42.02 39.83
C ASN A 17 -52.34 42.61 40.19
N GLN A 18 -51.90 43.81 39.83
CA GLN A 18 -52.59 45.05 39.47
C GLN A 18 -51.53 46.03 38.87
N GLU A 19 -51.94 46.74 37.81
CA GLU A 19 -51.71 48.17 37.49
C GLU A 19 -50.30 48.81 37.50
N SER A 20 -50.02 49.94 36.85
CA SER A 20 -50.52 50.67 35.68
C SER A 20 -49.69 51.98 35.65
N THR A 21 -49.07 52.30 34.50
CA THR A 21 -48.90 53.63 33.82
C THR A 21 -48.49 54.90 34.62
N ALA A 22 -47.72 55.88 34.12
CA ALA A 22 -47.68 56.47 32.78
C ALA A 22 -46.40 57.31 32.52
N ALA A 23 -46.15 57.62 31.24
CA ALA A 23 -45.05 58.41 30.62
C ALA A 23 -45.36 59.94 30.60
N PRO A 24 -44.77 60.85 29.75
CA PRO A 24 -43.60 60.79 28.83
C PRO A 24 -42.71 62.09 28.73
N GLN A 25 -41.77 62.07 27.75
CA GLN A 25 -41.24 63.16 26.85
C GLN A 25 -39.82 63.78 27.03
N ASP A 26 -39.06 63.71 25.91
CA ASP A 26 -38.14 64.65 25.21
C ASP A 26 -37.11 65.48 26.03
N GLY A 27 -35.86 65.81 25.63
CA GLY A 27 -35.03 65.69 24.44
C GLY A 27 -33.91 66.78 24.48
N VAL A 28 -32.71 66.45 23.96
CA VAL A 28 -31.74 67.34 23.23
C VAL A 28 -30.67 68.22 23.99
N GLU A 29 -29.41 67.97 23.60
CA GLU A 29 -28.17 68.81 23.40
C GLU A 29 -27.16 69.31 24.47
N GLN A 30 -25.88 69.01 24.12
CA GLN A 30 -24.65 69.84 24.03
C GLN A 30 -23.65 70.07 25.22
N THR A 31 -22.38 69.83 24.84
CA THR A 31 -21.09 70.51 25.11
C THR A 31 -20.25 70.31 26.41
N THR A 32 -18.94 70.06 26.13
CA THR A 32 -17.65 70.21 26.85
C THR A 32 -17.53 71.43 27.79
N PRO A 33 -16.52 71.58 28.72
CA PRO A 33 -15.08 71.32 28.48
C PRO A 33 -14.09 71.01 29.66
N SER A 34 -12.88 70.55 29.25
CA SER A 34 -11.49 70.92 29.65
C SER A 34 -10.92 70.88 31.10
N SER A 35 -9.75 70.21 31.20
CA SER A 35 -8.48 70.61 31.88
C SER A 35 -8.44 70.59 33.44
N SER A 36 -7.34 70.35 34.18
CA SER A 36 -5.89 70.35 33.92
C SER A 36 -5.12 69.73 35.13
N THR A 37 -3.91 69.22 34.90
CA THR A 37 -2.66 69.30 35.73
C THR A 37 -2.68 68.72 37.17
N ALA A 38 -2.16 67.51 37.42
CA ALA A 38 -0.77 67.13 37.72
C ALA A 38 -0.25 67.54 39.11
N GLU A 39 0.13 66.56 39.96
CA GLU A 39 1.40 66.58 40.70
C GLU A 39 1.74 65.24 41.37
N GLN A 40 3.02 65.11 41.68
CA GLN A 40 3.82 63.91 41.84
C GLN A 40 3.75 63.23 43.23
N ARG A 41 4.25 61.99 43.21
CA ARG A 41 5.12 61.33 44.22
C ARG A 41 4.38 60.39 45.19
N VAL A 42 4.76 59.10 45.16
CA VAL A 42 5.34 58.35 46.28
C VAL A 42 5.70 56.91 45.84
N LYS A 43 6.84 56.44 46.35
CA LYS A 43 7.44 55.09 46.22
C LYS A 43 6.57 53.99 46.87
N ALA A 44 6.56 52.80 46.23
CA ALA A 44 6.57 51.40 46.72
C ALA A 44 5.81 51.02 48.03
N PRO A 45 5.22 49.80 48.19
CA PRO A 45 5.84 48.52 47.78
C PRO A 45 4.88 47.34 47.43
N SER A 46 5.52 46.17 47.25
CA SER A 46 5.04 44.79 47.46
C SER A 46 4.71 43.94 46.21
N GLU A 47 5.72 43.15 45.84
CA GLU A 47 5.68 41.93 45.06
C GLU A 47 4.84 40.86 45.77
N GLN A 48 3.88 40.29 45.04
CA GLN A 48 3.45 38.88 45.06
C GLN A 48 2.05 38.79 44.45
N ARG A 49 1.95 38.98 43.12
CA ARG A 49 0.77 38.55 42.33
C ARG A 49 0.90 38.69 40.79
N ARG A 50 2.10 38.81 40.23
CA ARG A 50 2.31 38.82 38.78
C ARG A 50 3.23 37.68 38.36
N SER A 51 2.64 36.54 38.03
CA SER A 51 3.31 35.50 37.25
C SER A 51 2.36 34.66 36.37
N ASN A 52 1.07 35.02 36.30
CA ASN A 52 0.10 34.28 35.49
C ASN A 52 -0.52 35.07 34.33
N GLU A 53 -0.39 36.40 34.28
CA GLU A 53 -0.96 37.22 33.19
C GLU A 53 0.05 37.52 32.06
N ASP A 54 1.35 37.58 32.35
CA ASP A 54 2.37 37.83 31.32
C ASP A 54 2.64 36.61 30.41
N ARG A 55 2.29 35.39 30.84
CA ARG A 55 2.37 34.18 30.01
C ARG A 55 1.27 34.07 28.94
N GLN A 56 0.19 34.84 29.06
CA GLN A 56 -0.90 34.83 28.07
C GLN A 56 -0.83 36.00 27.07
N ALA A 57 0.06 36.97 27.30
CA ALA A 57 0.27 38.11 26.40
C ALA A 57 1.38 37.84 25.35
N ASP A 58 2.47 37.15 25.72
CA ASP A 58 3.54 36.79 24.77
C ASP A 58 3.08 35.75 23.72
N ASP A 59 2.18 34.83 24.12
CA ASP A 59 1.59 33.82 23.22
C ASP A 59 0.68 34.41 22.12
N ARG A 60 0.34 35.71 22.21
CA ARG A 60 -0.50 36.41 21.22
C ARG A 60 0.29 37.36 20.30
N GLN A 61 1.55 37.67 20.59
CA GLN A 61 2.37 38.57 19.79
C GLN A 61 3.39 37.87 18.88
N ASP A 62 3.81 36.63 19.18
CA ASP A 62 4.67 35.82 18.30
C ASP A 62 3.96 35.19 17.09
N LYS A 63 2.66 35.48 16.91
CA LYS A 63 1.84 34.95 15.81
C LYS A 63 1.74 35.88 14.59
N LYS A 64 2.56 36.94 14.52
CA LYS A 64 2.42 37.98 13.46
C LYS A 64 3.69 38.41 12.72
N SER A 65 4.83 37.73 12.87
CA SER A 65 6.04 38.04 12.09
C SER A 65 6.78 36.78 11.61
N SER A 66 6.23 36.12 10.61
CA SER A 66 6.99 35.23 9.70
C SER A 66 6.25 35.06 8.37
N ASP A 67 5.97 36.18 7.70
CA ASP A 67 5.54 36.18 6.31
C ASP A 67 6.66 36.78 5.44
N THR A 68 7.49 35.91 4.86
CA THR A 68 8.21 36.14 3.58
C THR A 68 8.88 34.86 3.07
N SER A 69 8.09 33.96 2.48
CA SER A 69 8.33 33.34 1.17
C SER A 69 7.15 32.42 0.84
N GLY A 70 6.41 32.77 -0.21
CA GLY A 70 5.09 32.21 -0.50
C GLY A 70 5.13 30.74 -0.94
N GLN A 71 4.60 29.86 -0.10
CA GLN A 71 3.90 28.65 -0.53
C GLN A 71 2.51 28.66 0.10
N SER A 72 1.47 28.73 -0.74
CA SER A 72 0.07 28.72 -0.26
C SER A 72 -0.20 27.42 0.50
N SER A 73 -0.51 27.51 1.80
CA SER A 73 -0.96 26.38 2.59
C SER A 73 -2.41 26.02 2.22
N SER A 74 -2.58 25.20 1.19
CA SER A 74 -3.88 24.59 0.94
C SER A 74 -4.22 23.66 2.11
N LYS A 75 -5.40 23.81 2.72
CA LYS A 75 -5.94 22.90 3.76
C LYS A 75 -6.19 21.47 3.26
N LEU A 76 -5.90 21.18 1.99
CA LEU A 76 -6.08 19.89 1.36
C LEU A 76 -4.84 19.01 1.57
N PRO A 77 -5.01 17.70 1.79
CA PRO A 77 -3.90 16.75 1.84
C PRO A 77 -2.97 16.87 0.62
N PRO A 78 -1.64 16.73 0.78
CA PRO A 78 -0.67 16.85 -0.31
C PRO A 78 -1.00 15.98 -1.53
N TRP A 79 -1.45 14.74 -1.31
CA TRP A 79 -1.80 13.81 -2.39
C TRP A 79 -2.94 14.31 -3.29
N ILE A 80 -3.84 15.17 -2.80
CA ILE A 80 -4.90 15.77 -3.61
C ILE A 80 -4.30 16.86 -4.50
N VAL A 81 -3.53 17.75 -3.88
CA VAL A 81 -2.94 18.92 -4.55
C VAL A 81 -1.96 18.48 -5.64
N ASP A 82 -1.12 17.49 -5.34
CA ASP A 82 -0.12 16.97 -6.27
C ASP A 82 -0.77 16.33 -7.50
N ASN A 83 -1.87 15.58 -7.31
CA ASN A 83 -2.56 14.92 -8.41
C ASN A 83 -3.46 15.87 -9.23
N ILE A 84 -4.01 16.92 -8.61
CA ILE A 84 -4.77 17.94 -9.36
C ILE A 84 -3.83 18.80 -10.20
N LYS A 85 -2.62 19.11 -9.70
CA LYS A 85 -1.63 19.90 -10.44
C LYS A 85 -0.93 19.11 -11.54
N ASN A 86 -0.88 17.78 -11.45
CA ASN A 86 -0.18 16.95 -12.41
C ASN A 86 -1.04 16.70 -13.68
N PRO A 87 -0.62 17.16 -14.87
CA PRO A 87 -1.38 16.96 -16.11
C PRO A 87 -1.49 15.49 -16.52
N HIS A 88 -0.53 14.63 -16.13
CA HIS A 88 -0.61 13.19 -16.38
C HIS A 88 -1.74 12.54 -15.57
N SER A 89 -1.84 12.87 -14.28
CA SER A 89 -2.92 12.42 -13.40
C SER A 89 -4.29 12.87 -13.91
N LEU A 90 -4.41 14.10 -14.41
CA LEU A 90 -5.67 14.60 -15.00
C LEU A 90 -6.06 13.89 -16.30
N LYS A 91 -5.10 13.57 -17.18
CA LYS A 91 -5.35 12.78 -18.40
C LYS A 91 -5.85 11.38 -18.05
N MET A 92 -5.23 10.74 -17.06
CA MET A 92 -5.65 9.43 -16.55
C MET A 92 -7.05 9.48 -15.92
N LEU A 93 -7.33 10.52 -15.13
CA LEU A 93 -8.65 10.77 -14.55
C LEU A 93 -9.71 10.90 -15.64
N PHE A 94 -9.45 11.75 -16.64
CA PHE A 94 -10.37 11.99 -17.74
C PHE A 94 -10.67 10.68 -18.50
N ARG A 95 -9.65 9.88 -18.82
CA ARG A 95 -9.83 8.58 -19.48
C ARG A 95 -10.71 7.62 -18.68
N CYS A 96 -10.46 7.47 -17.37
CA CYS A 96 -11.23 6.57 -16.51
C CYS A 96 -12.66 7.09 -16.25
N TRP A 97 -12.81 8.42 -16.18
CA TRP A 97 -14.10 9.09 -16.04
C TRP A 97 -14.96 8.89 -17.28
N VAL A 98 -14.42 9.11 -18.49
CA VAL A 98 -15.15 8.85 -19.73
C VAL A 98 -15.58 7.39 -19.81
N ALA A 99 -14.69 6.44 -19.49
CA ALA A 99 -15.04 5.02 -19.50
C ALA A 99 -16.23 4.70 -18.56
N SER A 100 -16.21 5.24 -17.34
CA SER A 100 -17.29 5.01 -16.36
C SER A 100 -18.58 5.73 -16.72
N TRP A 101 -18.49 6.93 -17.29
CA TRP A 101 -19.64 7.72 -17.72
C TRP A 101 -20.31 7.10 -18.95
N VAL A 102 -19.56 6.71 -19.97
CA VAL A 102 -20.09 5.99 -21.15
C VAL A 102 -20.74 4.66 -20.72
N ALA A 103 -20.13 3.95 -19.77
CA ALA A 103 -20.68 2.73 -19.22
C ALA A 103 -22.05 2.92 -18.54
N ILE A 104 -22.27 4.02 -17.81
CA ILE A 104 -23.58 4.30 -17.20
C ILE A 104 -24.60 4.80 -18.23
N LEU A 105 -24.17 5.53 -19.27
CA LEU A 105 -25.06 5.97 -20.34
C LEU A 105 -25.69 4.81 -21.11
N LEU A 106 -25.02 3.65 -21.18
CA LEU A 106 -25.59 2.45 -21.81
C LEU A 106 -26.86 1.91 -21.14
N LEU A 107 -27.12 2.26 -19.87
CA LEU A 107 -28.40 1.95 -19.20
C LEU A 107 -29.56 2.77 -19.75
N LEU A 108 -29.29 3.98 -20.28
CA LEU A 108 -30.33 4.92 -20.68
C LEU A 108 -30.95 4.57 -22.04
N PHE A 109 -30.29 3.74 -22.84
CA PHE A 109 -30.78 3.33 -24.15
C PHE A 109 -31.53 2.00 -24.05
N ASP A 110 -32.82 2.00 -24.35
CA ASP A 110 -33.69 0.80 -24.23
C ASP A 110 -33.16 -0.42 -24.98
N ARG A 111 -32.58 -0.22 -26.17
CA ARG A 111 -31.98 -1.30 -26.97
C ARG A 111 -30.79 -1.94 -26.24
N SER A 112 -29.92 -1.11 -25.67
CA SER A 112 -28.77 -1.57 -24.88
C SER A 112 -29.24 -2.24 -23.60
N LEU A 113 -30.18 -1.62 -22.89
CA LEU A 113 -30.76 -2.14 -21.65
C LEU A 113 -31.45 -3.50 -21.84
N ALA A 114 -32.19 -3.68 -22.94
CA ALA A 114 -32.82 -4.95 -23.29
C ALA A 114 -31.79 -6.06 -23.56
N THR A 115 -30.64 -5.74 -24.17
CA THR A 115 -29.56 -6.72 -24.41
C THR A 115 -28.76 -7.05 -23.15
N LEU A 116 -28.46 -6.06 -22.32
CA LEU A 116 -27.69 -6.21 -21.08
C LEU A 116 -28.52 -6.81 -19.95
N GLY A 117 -29.83 -6.63 -19.98
CA GLY A 117 -30.79 -7.17 -19.04
C GLY A 117 -30.66 -6.59 -17.63
N GLN A 118 -31.02 -7.40 -16.64
CA GLN A 118 -31.22 -7.00 -15.24
C GLN A 118 -29.97 -6.54 -14.49
N ALA A 119 -28.78 -6.74 -15.06
CA ALA A 119 -27.50 -6.35 -14.50
C ALA A 119 -26.76 -5.33 -15.37
N ALA A 120 -27.47 -4.54 -16.18
CA ALA A 120 -26.85 -3.54 -17.06
C ALA A 120 -25.94 -2.52 -16.33
N PHE A 121 -26.26 -2.16 -15.09
CA PHE A 121 -25.41 -1.29 -14.26
C PHE A 121 -24.05 -1.91 -13.90
N PHE A 122 -23.91 -3.23 -14.04
CA PHE A 122 -22.65 -3.92 -13.82
C PHE A 122 -21.58 -3.49 -14.83
N VAL A 123 -21.95 -2.99 -16.02
CA VAL A 123 -20.99 -2.43 -16.99
C VAL A 123 -20.17 -1.31 -16.34
N CYS A 124 -20.83 -0.36 -15.68
CA CYS A 124 -20.16 0.73 -14.95
C CYS A 124 -19.44 0.22 -13.70
N MET A 125 -19.97 -0.81 -13.04
CA MET A 125 -19.34 -1.34 -11.83
C MET A 125 -17.97 -1.97 -12.11
N VAL A 126 -17.83 -2.67 -13.24
CA VAL A 126 -16.55 -3.27 -13.66
C VAL A 126 -15.50 -2.19 -13.98
N THR A 127 -15.87 -1.07 -14.61
CA THR A 127 -14.94 0.05 -14.85
C THR A 127 -14.46 0.71 -13.56
N VAL A 128 -15.20 0.55 -12.45
CA VAL A 128 -14.79 1.03 -11.12
C VAL A 128 -13.87 0.02 -10.41
N PHE A 129 -14.15 -1.28 -10.54
CA PHE A 129 -13.29 -2.32 -9.98
C PHE A 129 -11.90 -2.30 -10.61
N LEU A 130 -11.87 -2.25 -11.94
CA LEU A 130 -10.65 -2.28 -12.75
C LEU A 130 -10.66 -1.08 -13.70
N PRO A 131 -10.29 0.11 -13.20
CA PRO A 131 -10.29 1.31 -14.01
C PRO A 131 -9.29 1.21 -15.17
N ALA A 132 -9.52 2.02 -16.19
CA ALA A 132 -8.63 2.14 -17.33
C ALA A 132 -7.36 2.97 -17.01
N ASN A 133 -6.72 2.73 -15.87
CA ASN A 133 -5.59 3.50 -15.36
C ASN A 133 -4.22 2.89 -15.72
N LEU A 134 -4.17 1.59 -16.02
CA LEU A 134 -2.95 0.89 -16.39
C LEU A 134 -2.64 0.99 -17.89
N PRO A 135 -1.37 0.83 -18.30
CA PRO A 135 -1.00 0.61 -19.70
C PRO A 135 -1.69 -0.64 -20.28
N ILE A 136 -1.84 -0.66 -21.61
CA ILE A 136 -2.70 -1.61 -22.33
C ILE A 136 -2.37 -3.08 -22.00
N PHE A 137 -1.09 -3.48 -22.06
CA PHE A 137 -0.70 -4.88 -21.88
C PHE A 137 -0.92 -5.41 -20.45
N PRO A 138 -0.41 -4.75 -19.38
CA PRO A 138 -0.74 -5.11 -18.01
C PRO A 138 -2.25 -5.12 -17.75
N TRP A 139 -2.99 -4.16 -18.31
CA TRP A 139 -4.44 -4.10 -18.19
C TRP A 139 -5.11 -5.30 -18.88
N LEU A 140 -4.67 -5.69 -20.08
CA LEU A 140 -5.20 -6.85 -20.81
C LEU A 140 -4.98 -8.15 -20.03
N ILE A 141 -3.79 -8.34 -19.46
CA ILE A 141 -3.48 -9.55 -18.66
C ILE A 141 -4.36 -9.57 -17.42
N ALA A 142 -4.46 -8.45 -16.70
CA ALA A 142 -5.25 -8.36 -15.49
C ALA A 142 -6.74 -8.63 -15.73
N ASN A 143 -7.33 -7.97 -16.72
CA ASN A 143 -8.74 -8.18 -17.07
C ASN A 143 -8.97 -9.53 -17.76
N GLY A 144 -7.98 -10.06 -18.46
CA GLY A 144 -8.02 -11.42 -19.00
C GLY A 144 -8.13 -12.47 -17.91
N THR A 145 -7.37 -12.32 -16.82
CA THR A 145 -7.47 -13.25 -15.67
C THR A 145 -8.84 -13.20 -14.99
N LEU A 146 -9.53 -12.05 -15.02
CA LEU A 146 -10.91 -11.94 -14.57
C LEU A 146 -11.84 -12.75 -15.45
N VAL A 147 -11.75 -12.59 -16.78
CA VAL A 147 -12.59 -13.33 -17.75
C VAL A 147 -12.39 -14.83 -17.56
N VAL A 148 -11.14 -15.29 -17.39
CA VAL A 148 -10.85 -16.69 -17.07
C VAL A 148 -11.59 -17.13 -15.80
N GLY A 149 -11.53 -16.33 -14.73
CA GLY A 149 -12.24 -16.61 -13.48
C GLY A 149 -13.75 -16.73 -13.68
N SER A 150 -14.36 -15.75 -14.37
CA SER A 150 -15.79 -15.75 -14.68
C SER A 150 -16.21 -16.96 -15.51
N VAL A 151 -15.41 -17.37 -16.50
CA VAL A 151 -15.70 -18.53 -17.35
C VAL A 151 -15.53 -19.84 -16.56
N VAL A 152 -14.55 -19.94 -15.65
CA VAL A 152 -14.42 -21.10 -14.76
C VAL A 152 -15.62 -21.20 -13.81
N GLY A 153 -16.05 -20.08 -13.22
CA GLY A 153 -17.26 -20.03 -12.39
C GLY A 153 -18.50 -20.45 -13.18
N TRP A 154 -18.61 -19.99 -14.43
CA TRP A 154 -19.68 -20.38 -15.34
C TRP A 154 -19.66 -21.88 -15.67
N ALA A 155 -18.48 -22.44 -15.96
CA ALA A 155 -18.32 -23.86 -16.27
C ALA A 155 -18.73 -24.76 -15.08
N ILE A 156 -18.31 -24.40 -13.86
CA ILE A 156 -18.73 -25.11 -12.63
C ILE A 156 -20.24 -24.97 -12.43
N GLY A 157 -20.81 -23.79 -12.66
CA GLY A 157 -22.26 -23.56 -12.58
C GLY A 157 -23.06 -24.37 -13.62
N CYS A 158 -22.55 -24.53 -14.84
CA CYS A 158 -23.15 -25.37 -15.87
C CYS A 158 -23.09 -26.85 -15.48
N ALA A 159 -21.98 -27.30 -14.90
CA ALA A 159 -21.85 -28.65 -14.35
C ALA A 159 -22.86 -28.87 -13.20
N ALA A 160 -23.04 -27.88 -12.32
CA ALA A 160 -24.03 -27.90 -11.25
C ALA A 160 -25.45 -28.05 -11.81
N MET A 161 -25.83 -27.25 -12.82
CA MET A 161 -27.13 -27.33 -13.49
C MET A 161 -27.36 -28.72 -14.10
N ALA A 162 -26.38 -29.26 -14.83
CA ALA A 162 -26.50 -30.57 -15.47
C ALA A 162 -26.60 -31.72 -14.46
N ALA A 163 -25.94 -31.61 -13.29
CA ALA A 163 -26.04 -32.58 -12.21
C ALA A 163 -27.38 -32.45 -11.45
N ALA A 164 -27.81 -31.22 -11.18
CA ALA A 164 -29.03 -30.92 -10.43
C ALA A 164 -30.30 -31.38 -11.17
N LEU A 165 -30.36 -31.17 -12.49
CA LEU A 165 -31.47 -31.66 -13.31
C LEU A 165 -31.57 -33.19 -13.36
N ARG A 166 -30.44 -33.91 -13.26
CA ARG A 166 -30.45 -35.38 -13.17
C ARG A 166 -30.86 -35.90 -11.79
N ALA A 167 -30.58 -35.14 -10.74
CA ALA A 167 -30.97 -35.48 -9.37
C ALA A 167 -32.44 -35.15 -9.07
N ARG A 168 -33.10 -34.37 -9.93
CA ARG A 168 -34.46 -33.86 -9.75
C ARG A 168 -35.50 -34.99 -9.78
N ASP A 169 -36.52 -34.90 -8.93
CA ASP A 169 -37.61 -35.87 -8.92
C ASP A 169 -38.58 -35.63 -10.08
N SER A 170 -38.70 -36.62 -10.98
CA SER A 170 -39.56 -36.55 -12.16
C SER A 170 -41.05 -36.49 -11.80
N THR A 171 -41.46 -37.12 -10.70
CA THR A 171 -42.87 -37.16 -10.27
C THR A 171 -43.30 -35.81 -9.69
N LEU A 172 -42.44 -35.20 -8.88
CA LEU A 172 -42.66 -33.86 -8.33
C LEU A 172 -42.70 -32.81 -9.44
N LEU A 173 -41.79 -32.90 -10.42
CA LEU A 173 -41.77 -31.96 -11.54
C LEU A 173 -43.07 -32.02 -12.37
N GLN A 174 -43.59 -33.23 -12.66
CA GLN A 174 -44.85 -33.37 -13.40
C GLN A 174 -46.03 -32.73 -12.68
N SER A 175 -46.14 -32.92 -11.35
CA SER A 175 -47.21 -32.31 -10.57
C SER A 175 -47.08 -30.77 -10.47
N GLN A 176 -45.85 -30.26 -10.32
CA GLN A 176 -45.57 -28.82 -10.35
C GLN A 176 -45.93 -28.20 -11.71
N LEU A 177 -45.57 -28.86 -12.82
CA LEU A 177 -45.91 -28.40 -14.17
C LEU A 177 -47.42 -28.35 -14.40
N GLN A 178 -48.17 -29.37 -13.97
CA GLN A 178 -49.63 -29.39 -14.07
C GLN A 178 -50.26 -28.23 -13.28
N ARG A 179 -49.76 -27.97 -12.06
CA ARG A 179 -50.24 -26.87 -11.21
C ARG A 179 -50.01 -25.50 -11.86
N VAL A 180 -48.82 -25.27 -12.42
CA VAL A 180 -48.49 -24.01 -13.10
C VAL A 180 -49.21 -23.89 -14.44
N GLN A 181 -49.39 -24.97 -15.19
CA GLN A 181 -50.18 -24.94 -16.43
C GLN A 181 -51.64 -24.53 -16.18
N ALA A 182 -52.23 -24.98 -15.07
CA ALA A 182 -53.57 -24.60 -14.67
C ALA A 182 -53.68 -23.09 -14.33
N SER A 183 -52.67 -22.50 -13.67
CA SER A 183 -52.66 -21.06 -13.36
C SER A 183 -52.38 -20.19 -14.60
N VAL A 184 -51.50 -20.66 -15.49
CA VAL A 184 -51.14 -20.00 -16.75
C VAL A 184 -52.30 -19.99 -17.74
N ALA A 185 -53.14 -21.04 -17.79
CA ALA A 185 -54.29 -21.13 -18.69
C ALA A 185 -55.32 -20.02 -18.49
N THR A 186 -55.40 -19.45 -17.29
CA THR A 186 -56.31 -18.36 -16.94
C THR A 186 -55.68 -16.96 -17.04
N ALA A 187 -54.39 -16.85 -17.34
CA ALA A 187 -53.65 -15.59 -17.36
C ALA A 187 -53.78 -14.85 -18.70
N THR A 188 -53.88 -13.51 -18.65
CA THR A 188 -53.94 -12.64 -19.83
C THR A 188 -52.68 -12.71 -20.69
N ASN A 189 -51.52 -12.99 -20.07
CA ASN A 189 -50.26 -13.24 -20.74
C ASN A 189 -49.61 -14.52 -20.17
N PRO A 190 -49.75 -15.65 -20.88
CA PRO A 190 -49.33 -16.95 -20.36
C PRO A 190 -47.81 -17.07 -20.21
N GLU A 191 -47.02 -16.41 -21.07
CA GLU A 191 -45.57 -16.46 -21.01
C GLU A 191 -45.01 -15.68 -19.81
N ALA A 192 -45.59 -14.51 -19.52
CA ALA A 192 -45.21 -13.70 -18.37
C ALA A 192 -45.55 -14.37 -17.03
N GLU A 193 -46.73 -15.01 -16.94
CA GLU A 193 -47.12 -15.73 -15.72
C GLU A 193 -46.28 -16.99 -15.50
N TYR A 194 -45.90 -17.71 -16.57
CA TYR A 194 -44.98 -18.83 -16.48
C TYR A 194 -43.59 -18.39 -15.98
N GLN A 195 -43.05 -17.28 -16.49
CA GLN A 195 -41.80 -16.71 -15.99
C GLN A 195 -41.93 -16.26 -14.53
N ALA A 196 -43.06 -15.66 -14.14
CA ALA A 196 -43.31 -15.27 -12.76
C ALA A 196 -43.34 -16.50 -11.82
N ALA A 197 -43.95 -17.60 -12.21
CA ALA A 197 -44.01 -18.84 -11.43
C ALA A 197 -42.61 -19.43 -11.14
N ILE A 198 -41.69 -19.36 -12.12
CA ILE A 198 -40.28 -19.75 -11.93
C ILE A 198 -39.64 -18.93 -10.80
N PHE A 199 -39.78 -17.60 -10.86
CA PHE A 199 -39.18 -16.70 -9.87
C PHE A 199 -39.93 -16.63 -8.52
N ARG A 200 -41.16 -17.13 -8.46
CA ARG A 200 -41.88 -17.47 -7.22
C ARG A 200 -41.45 -18.82 -6.62
N ALA A 201 -40.44 -19.47 -7.21
CA ALA A 201 -39.88 -20.74 -6.78
C ALA A 201 -40.90 -21.91 -6.77
N GLU A 202 -41.93 -21.86 -7.62
CA GLU A 202 -42.95 -22.93 -7.70
C GLU A 202 -42.38 -24.27 -8.20
N PHE A 203 -41.21 -24.22 -8.86
CA PHE A 203 -40.44 -25.37 -9.34
C PHE A 203 -39.25 -25.70 -8.44
N LEU A 204 -39.27 -25.36 -7.15
CA LEU A 204 -38.20 -25.74 -6.24
C LEU A 204 -38.20 -27.26 -5.99
N ASP A 205 -37.03 -27.89 -6.00
CA ASP A 205 -36.84 -29.30 -5.59
C ASP A 205 -35.63 -29.38 -4.66
N ALA A 206 -35.83 -29.97 -3.48
CA ALA A 206 -34.78 -30.15 -2.46
C ALA A 206 -33.58 -30.97 -2.97
N ARG A 207 -33.79 -31.97 -3.85
CA ARG A 207 -32.70 -32.79 -4.40
C ARG A 207 -31.82 -31.96 -5.33
N SER A 208 -32.45 -31.20 -6.22
CA SER A 208 -31.79 -30.27 -7.13
C SER A 208 -31.05 -29.17 -6.35
N SER A 209 -31.71 -28.56 -5.36
CA SER A 209 -31.11 -27.58 -4.44
C SER A 209 -29.86 -28.10 -3.76
N ALA A 210 -29.90 -29.31 -3.19
CA ALA A 210 -28.75 -29.91 -2.52
C ALA A 210 -27.52 -30.03 -3.44
N VAL A 211 -27.72 -30.42 -4.70
CA VAL A 211 -26.64 -30.51 -5.69
C VAL A 211 -26.03 -29.13 -5.96
N PHE A 212 -26.84 -28.10 -6.18
CA PHE A 212 -26.33 -26.72 -6.34
C PHE A 212 -25.53 -26.25 -5.11
N GLY A 213 -25.98 -26.62 -3.90
CA GLY A 213 -25.26 -26.32 -2.67
C GLY A 213 -23.88 -27.00 -2.59
N VAL A 214 -23.76 -28.26 -3.02
CA VAL A 214 -22.47 -28.96 -3.07
C VAL A 214 -21.51 -28.31 -4.06
N PHE A 215 -21.98 -27.94 -5.26
CA PHE A 215 -21.15 -27.26 -6.25
C PHE A 215 -20.75 -25.85 -5.80
N LEU A 216 -21.66 -25.12 -5.15
CA LEU A 216 -21.36 -23.83 -4.54
C LEU A 216 -20.28 -23.98 -3.47
N ALA A 217 -20.42 -24.96 -2.57
CA ALA A 217 -19.44 -25.25 -1.54
C ALA A 217 -18.05 -25.53 -2.13
N PHE A 218 -18.00 -26.42 -3.12
CA PHE A 218 -16.76 -26.81 -3.78
C PHE A 218 -16.10 -25.63 -4.52
N GLY A 219 -16.88 -24.88 -5.31
CA GLY A 219 -16.36 -23.77 -6.09
C GLY A 219 -15.96 -22.57 -5.24
N SER A 220 -16.71 -22.24 -4.18
CA SER A 220 -16.34 -21.21 -3.20
C SER A 220 -15.07 -21.60 -2.42
N PHE A 221 -14.92 -22.89 -2.04
CA PHE A 221 -13.70 -23.38 -1.40
C PHE A 221 -12.50 -23.25 -2.34
N LEU A 222 -12.62 -23.69 -3.60
CA LEU A 222 -11.58 -23.57 -4.61
C LEU A 222 -11.18 -22.11 -4.83
N ALA A 223 -12.15 -21.21 -4.97
CA ALA A 223 -11.91 -19.78 -5.11
C ALA A 223 -11.16 -19.21 -3.89
N ALA A 224 -11.54 -19.60 -2.66
CA ALA A 224 -10.88 -19.14 -1.45
C ALA A 224 -9.45 -19.69 -1.27
N VAL A 225 -9.18 -20.90 -1.78
CA VAL A 225 -7.80 -21.42 -1.86
C VAL A 225 -6.97 -20.60 -2.84
N VAL A 226 -7.50 -20.27 -4.02
CA VAL A 226 -6.81 -19.37 -4.99
C VAL A 226 -6.58 -17.98 -4.38
N PHE A 227 -7.56 -17.47 -3.63
CA PHE A 227 -7.50 -16.18 -2.93
C PHE A 227 -6.32 -16.09 -1.95
N THR A 228 -6.02 -17.19 -1.25
CA THR A 228 -4.97 -17.26 -0.22
C THR A 228 -3.61 -17.71 -0.75
N GLN A 229 -3.57 -18.60 -1.75
CA GLN A 229 -2.31 -19.12 -2.30
C GLN A 229 -1.68 -18.18 -3.32
N SER A 230 -2.51 -17.43 -4.05
CA SER A 230 -2.05 -16.56 -5.14
C SER A 230 -2.73 -15.19 -5.04
N PRO A 231 -2.14 -14.23 -4.31
CA PRO A 231 -2.68 -12.87 -4.20
C PRO A 231 -2.91 -12.18 -5.55
N LYS A 232 -2.15 -12.58 -6.56
CA LYS A 232 -2.28 -12.13 -7.96
C LYS A 232 -3.61 -12.51 -8.61
N LEU A 233 -4.14 -13.69 -8.32
CA LEU A 233 -5.37 -14.22 -8.93
C LEU A 233 -6.59 -13.95 -8.05
N ARG A 234 -6.50 -13.00 -7.11
CA ARG A 234 -7.64 -12.64 -6.25
C ARG A 234 -8.83 -12.15 -7.05
N PHE A 235 -8.63 -11.30 -8.07
CA PHE A 235 -9.74 -10.91 -8.95
C PHE A 235 -10.31 -12.09 -9.72
N THR A 236 -9.47 -13.01 -10.22
CA THR A 236 -9.94 -14.27 -10.83
C THR A 236 -10.85 -15.03 -9.87
N ALA A 237 -10.44 -15.22 -8.61
CA ALA A 237 -11.23 -15.91 -7.60
C ALA A 237 -12.53 -15.17 -7.26
N ILE A 238 -12.50 -13.84 -7.12
CA ILE A 238 -13.69 -13.01 -6.83
C ILE A 238 -14.71 -13.12 -7.97
N PHE A 239 -14.28 -12.99 -9.22
CA PHE A 239 -15.21 -13.06 -10.36
C PHE A 239 -15.63 -14.49 -10.70
N MET A 240 -14.81 -15.49 -10.35
CA MET A 240 -15.22 -16.90 -10.36
C MET A 240 -16.36 -17.15 -9.38
N VAL A 241 -16.23 -16.68 -8.12
CA VAL A 241 -17.28 -16.91 -7.13
C VAL A 241 -18.54 -16.09 -7.41
N ILE A 242 -18.43 -14.85 -7.91
CA ILE A 242 -19.61 -14.04 -8.26
C ILE A 242 -20.46 -14.74 -9.34
N VAL A 243 -19.82 -15.26 -10.40
CA VAL A 243 -20.56 -15.98 -11.45
C VAL A 243 -21.10 -17.31 -10.94
N LEU A 244 -20.35 -18.02 -10.08
CA LEU A 244 -20.82 -19.23 -9.44
C LEU A 244 -22.04 -18.98 -8.54
N ASP A 245 -22.03 -17.93 -7.71
CA ASP A 245 -23.13 -17.52 -6.85
C ASP A 245 -24.39 -17.29 -7.66
N VAL A 246 -24.29 -16.62 -8.82
CA VAL A 246 -25.42 -16.38 -9.72
C VAL A 246 -25.98 -17.69 -10.25
N MET A 247 -25.10 -18.56 -10.76
CA MET A 247 -25.49 -19.87 -11.31
C MET A 247 -26.17 -20.74 -10.27
N CYS A 248 -25.62 -20.82 -9.05
CA CYS A 248 -26.15 -21.66 -7.98
C CYS A 248 -27.33 -21.03 -7.22
N THR A 249 -27.51 -19.70 -7.24
CA THR A 249 -28.65 -19.04 -6.58
C THR A 249 -29.87 -19.02 -7.48
N TYR A 250 -29.73 -18.58 -8.73
CA TYR A 250 -30.87 -18.54 -9.65
C TYR A 250 -31.13 -19.88 -10.35
N GLY A 251 -30.10 -20.70 -10.55
CA GLY A 251 -30.24 -22.01 -11.22
C GLY A 251 -31.20 -22.96 -10.50
N VAL A 252 -31.28 -22.86 -9.18
CA VAL A 252 -32.19 -23.65 -8.32
C VAL A 252 -33.67 -23.43 -8.67
N LEU A 253 -34.02 -22.25 -9.20
CA LEU A 253 -35.39 -21.88 -9.54
C LEU A 253 -35.87 -22.52 -10.85
N PHE A 254 -34.95 -22.90 -11.74
CA PHE A 254 -35.32 -23.37 -13.07
C PHE A 254 -35.58 -24.89 -13.10
N PRO A 255 -36.74 -25.33 -13.63
CA PRO A 255 -37.01 -26.76 -13.86
C PRO A 255 -36.34 -27.32 -15.12
N VAL A 256 -35.79 -26.45 -15.97
CA VAL A 256 -35.25 -26.78 -17.29
C VAL A 256 -33.80 -26.31 -17.41
N GLN A 257 -33.08 -26.88 -18.39
CA GLN A 257 -31.70 -26.50 -18.67
C GLN A 257 -31.56 -25.03 -19.06
N GLN A 258 -30.88 -24.25 -18.22
CA GLN A 258 -30.54 -22.85 -18.49
C GLN A 258 -29.06 -22.61 -18.24
N TYR A 259 -28.24 -23.00 -19.23
CA TYR A 259 -26.80 -22.81 -19.19
C TYR A 259 -26.38 -21.35 -19.42
N THR A 260 -27.26 -20.50 -19.97
CA THR A 260 -26.97 -19.10 -20.28
C THR A 260 -27.11 -18.16 -19.09
N LEU A 261 -27.49 -18.64 -17.90
CA LEU A 261 -27.69 -17.81 -16.71
C LEU A 261 -26.45 -16.97 -16.33
N GLY A 262 -25.25 -17.47 -16.62
CA GLY A 262 -23.99 -16.74 -16.42
C GLY A 262 -23.81 -15.51 -17.32
N THR A 263 -24.55 -15.43 -18.43
CA THR A 263 -24.48 -14.28 -19.36
C THR A 263 -25.01 -12.99 -18.74
N ILE A 264 -25.81 -13.08 -17.65
CA ILE A 264 -26.27 -11.93 -16.87
C ILE A 264 -25.10 -11.03 -16.44
N PHE A 265 -23.95 -11.62 -16.07
CA PHE A 265 -22.76 -10.86 -15.68
C PHE A 265 -21.65 -10.88 -16.74
N LEU A 266 -21.50 -11.98 -17.50
CA LEU A 266 -20.47 -12.07 -18.54
C LEU A 266 -20.65 -11.03 -19.65
N LEU A 267 -21.90 -10.74 -20.06
CA LEU A 267 -22.16 -9.78 -21.13
C LEU A 267 -21.82 -8.34 -20.68
N PRO A 268 -22.27 -7.84 -19.50
CA PRO A 268 -21.79 -6.58 -18.96
C PRO A 268 -20.26 -6.50 -18.78
N ILE A 269 -19.61 -7.60 -18.35
CA ILE A 269 -18.14 -7.66 -18.26
C ILE A 269 -17.53 -7.41 -19.65
N GLY A 270 -17.95 -8.15 -20.67
CA GLY A 270 -17.43 -7.99 -22.03
C GLY A 270 -17.58 -6.57 -22.57
N VAL A 271 -18.74 -5.95 -22.38
CA VAL A 271 -19.00 -4.57 -22.81
C VAL A 271 -18.11 -3.58 -22.05
N SER A 272 -17.97 -3.74 -20.74
CA SER A 272 -17.11 -2.85 -19.91
C SER A 272 -15.64 -2.91 -20.32
N LEU A 273 -15.15 -4.11 -20.68
CA LEU A 273 -13.80 -4.31 -21.20
C LEU A 273 -13.65 -3.66 -22.58
N GLY A 274 -14.65 -3.79 -23.45
CA GLY A 274 -14.67 -3.12 -24.75
C GLY A 274 -14.59 -1.60 -24.64
N ILE A 275 -15.39 -1.00 -23.75
CA ILE A 275 -15.39 0.46 -23.50
C ILE A 275 -14.03 0.90 -22.96
N SER A 276 -13.51 0.18 -21.96
CA SER A 276 -12.24 0.52 -21.32
C SER A 276 -11.08 0.42 -22.31
N PHE A 277 -11.05 -0.63 -23.13
CA PHE A 277 -10.05 -0.82 -24.18
C PHE A 277 -10.14 0.28 -25.25
N ALA A 278 -11.35 0.64 -25.70
CA ALA A 278 -11.55 1.74 -26.64
C ALA A 278 -11.06 3.09 -26.05
N CYS A 279 -11.39 3.38 -24.78
CA CYS A 279 -10.90 4.57 -24.10
C CYS A 279 -9.36 4.58 -23.98
N MET A 280 -8.72 3.43 -23.76
CA MET A 280 -7.26 3.33 -23.75
C MET A 280 -6.61 3.59 -25.10
N LEU A 281 -7.25 3.18 -26.20
CA LEU A 281 -6.71 3.38 -27.54
C LEU A 281 -6.90 4.82 -28.02
N PHE A 282 -8.07 5.41 -27.78
CA PHE A 282 -8.45 6.70 -28.36
C PHE A 282 -8.23 7.91 -27.43
N ILE A 283 -8.25 7.71 -26.11
CA ILE A 283 -8.16 8.81 -25.12
C ILE A 283 -6.81 8.70 -24.41
N PHE A 284 -5.84 9.52 -24.82
CA PHE A 284 -4.48 9.56 -24.24
C PHE A 284 -3.85 8.16 -24.09
N PRO A 285 -3.52 7.49 -25.21
CA PRO A 285 -2.88 6.17 -25.16
C PRO A 285 -1.53 6.25 -24.46
N GLU A 286 -1.30 5.34 -23.50
CA GLU A 286 -0.06 5.25 -22.75
C GLU A 286 0.55 3.86 -22.88
N THR A 287 1.80 3.81 -23.35
CA THR A 287 2.59 2.57 -23.41
C THR A 287 3.23 2.29 -22.07
N LEU A 288 3.46 1.02 -21.74
CA LEU A 288 4.13 0.62 -20.50
C LEU A 288 5.53 1.21 -20.46
N SER A 289 6.27 1.22 -21.56
CA SER A 289 7.60 1.82 -21.66
C SER A 289 7.59 3.32 -21.35
N PHE A 290 6.57 4.07 -21.80
CA PHE A 290 6.45 5.49 -21.45
C PHE A 290 6.24 5.68 -19.95
N GLY A 291 5.29 4.96 -19.36
CA GLY A 291 5.03 5.02 -17.93
C GLY A 291 6.21 4.53 -17.09
N TRP A 292 6.88 3.46 -17.52
CA TRP A 292 7.99 2.82 -16.82
C TRP A 292 9.25 3.70 -16.85
N GLN A 293 9.58 4.31 -18.00
CA GLN A 293 10.65 5.30 -18.09
C GLN A 293 10.34 6.55 -17.23
N GLY A 294 9.08 6.98 -17.19
CA GLY A 294 8.64 8.05 -16.30
C GLY A 294 8.80 7.67 -14.82
N ASN A 295 8.51 6.42 -14.44
CA ASN A 295 8.73 5.93 -13.09
C ASN A 295 10.22 5.80 -12.75
N LEU A 296 11.09 5.45 -13.70
CA LEU A 296 12.54 5.47 -13.53
C LEU A 296 13.04 6.90 -13.24
N ALA A 297 12.55 7.90 -13.97
CA ALA A 297 12.86 9.31 -13.70
C ALA A 297 12.32 9.76 -12.33
N LYS A 298 11.09 9.35 -11.95
CA LYS A 298 10.53 9.63 -10.62
C LYS A 298 11.34 8.99 -9.50
N LEU A 299 11.83 7.76 -9.70
CA LEU A 299 12.69 7.08 -8.74
C LEU A 299 14.02 7.81 -8.56
N LEU A 300 14.62 8.31 -9.64
CA LEU A 300 15.83 9.12 -9.57
C LEU A 300 15.57 10.47 -8.87
N LYS A 301 14.44 11.13 -9.15
CA LYS A 301 14.01 12.34 -8.42
C LYS A 301 13.78 12.08 -6.93
N ALA A 302 13.16 10.95 -6.58
CA ALA A 302 12.95 10.56 -5.18
C ALA A 302 14.29 10.28 -4.47
N THR A 303 15.22 9.62 -5.17
CA THR A 303 16.59 9.36 -4.70
C THR A 303 17.36 10.67 -4.52
N LYS A 304 17.26 11.62 -5.45
CA LYS A 304 17.81 12.97 -5.30
C LYS A 304 17.19 13.70 -4.10
N GLY A 305 15.86 13.68 -3.99
CA GLY A 305 15.13 14.28 -2.87
C GLY A 305 15.56 13.73 -1.51
N TYR A 306 15.91 12.45 -1.46
CA TYR A 306 16.49 11.82 -0.27
C TYR A 306 17.87 12.41 0.09
N VAL A 307 18.76 12.59 -0.90
CA VAL A 307 20.08 13.21 -0.67
C VAL A 307 19.96 14.70 -0.33
N VAL A 308 19.03 15.43 -0.95
CA VAL A 308 18.73 16.83 -0.61
C VAL A 308 18.23 16.96 0.82
N LEU A 309 17.40 16.03 1.28
CA LEU A 309 16.92 15.99 2.66
C LEU A 309 18.08 15.72 3.65
N HIS A 310 19.04 14.88 3.27
CA HIS A 310 20.28 14.67 4.04
C HIS A 310 21.19 15.90 4.06
N ASP A 311 21.33 16.62 2.95
CA ASP A 311 22.08 17.90 2.91
C ASP A 311 21.44 18.96 3.81
N ALA A 312 20.11 19.05 3.81
CA ALA A 312 19.37 19.92 4.72
C ALA A 312 19.57 19.52 6.19
N PHE A 313 19.58 18.21 6.49
CA PHE A 313 19.87 17.68 7.82
C PHE A 313 21.26 18.10 8.30
N LEU A 314 22.29 17.94 7.46
CA LEU A 314 23.65 18.34 7.79
C LEU A 314 23.75 19.84 8.07
N LYS A 315 23.12 20.69 7.25
CA LYS A 315 23.12 22.14 7.48
C LYS A 315 22.48 22.51 8.81
N GLU A 316 21.34 21.91 9.14
CA GLU A 316 20.63 22.19 10.39
C GLU A 316 21.42 21.73 11.62
N LEU A 317 22.20 20.63 11.53
CA LEU A 317 23.08 20.17 12.60
C LEU A 317 24.15 21.19 13.01
N THR A 318 24.63 22.04 12.09
CA THR A 318 25.64 23.07 12.40
C THR A 318 25.08 24.25 13.17
N THR A 319 23.78 24.51 13.06
CA THR A 319 23.11 25.67 13.66
C THR A 319 22.23 25.29 14.85
N ALA A 320 22.01 23.99 15.09
CA ALA A 320 21.10 23.52 16.12
C ALA A 320 21.69 23.66 17.53
N ASP A 321 20.92 24.31 18.42
CA ASP A 321 21.19 24.31 19.85
C ASP A 321 20.95 22.91 20.45
N ASP A 322 19.83 22.26 20.08
CA ASP A 322 19.47 20.90 20.49
C ASP A 322 19.59 19.89 19.33
N LEU A 323 20.70 19.14 19.31
CA LEU A 323 20.94 18.09 18.31
C LEU A 323 19.93 16.96 18.37
N GLU A 324 19.38 16.65 19.55
CA GLU A 324 18.47 15.51 19.72
C GLU A 324 17.14 15.79 19.03
N GLN A 325 16.60 16.99 19.24
CA GLN A 325 15.36 17.41 18.60
C GLN A 325 15.51 17.42 17.06
N THR A 326 16.62 17.97 16.56
CA THR A 326 16.92 17.98 15.12
C THR A 326 17.04 16.54 14.57
N ALA A 327 17.81 15.66 15.21
CA ALA A 327 17.94 14.26 14.79
C ALA A 327 16.58 13.52 14.77
N LYS A 328 15.74 13.71 15.80
CA LYS A 328 14.40 13.11 15.87
C LYS A 328 13.45 13.59 14.75
N VAL A 329 13.47 14.89 14.45
CA VAL A 329 12.62 15.47 13.38
C VAL A 329 13.03 14.92 12.02
N PHE A 330 14.33 14.84 11.74
CA PHE A 330 14.82 14.32 10.46
C PHE A 330 14.73 12.80 10.34
N ASP A 331 14.84 12.03 11.42
CA ASP A 331 14.58 10.58 11.40
C ASP A 331 13.20 10.26 10.81
N GLY A 332 12.16 11.00 11.23
CA GLY A 332 10.81 10.87 10.66
C GLY A 332 10.74 11.20 9.16
N LYS A 333 11.34 12.32 8.74
CA LYS A 333 11.34 12.76 7.33
C LYS A 333 12.11 11.76 6.44
N LEU A 334 13.29 11.35 6.87
CA LEU A 334 14.17 10.42 6.17
C LEU A 334 13.56 9.01 6.09
N LYS A 335 12.88 8.54 7.15
CA LYS A 335 12.07 7.30 7.13
C LYS A 335 10.98 7.35 6.07
N GLY A 336 10.25 8.46 6.01
CA GLY A 336 9.19 8.66 5.01
C GLY A 336 9.75 8.61 3.59
N ALA A 337 10.85 9.32 3.33
CA ALA A 337 11.51 9.33 2.03
C ALA A 337 12.09 7.95 1.65
N GLN A 338 12.72 7.23 2.58
CA GLN A 338 13.21 5.85 2.40
C GLN A 338 12.08 4.90 1.99
N THR A 339 10.96 4.96 2.70
CA THR A 339 9.77 4.13 2.41
C THR A 339 9.23 4.42 1.01
N GLY A 340 9.20 5.69 0.61
CA GLY A 340 8.80 6.10 -0.74
C GLY A 340 9.70 5.56 -1.85
N VAL A 341 11.03 5.62 -1.66
CA VAL A 341 12.01 5.09 -2.63
C VAL A 341 11.87 3.56 -2.77
N ILE A 342 11.73 2.83 -1.65
CA ILE A 342 11.55 1.37 -1.66
C ILE A 342 10.23 1.00 -2.34
N ALA A 343 9.14 1.69 -2.03
CA ALA A 343 7.83 1.44 -2.65
C ALA A 343 7.87 1.65 -4.18
N LEU A 344 8.54 2.69 -4.66
CA LEU A 344 8.73 2.93 -6.10
C LEU A 344 9.58 1.84 -6.76
N LEU A 345 10.66 1.42 -6.12
CA LEU A 345 11.51 0.31 -6.59
C LEU A 345 10.71 -0.99 -6.75
N GLN A 346 9.94 -1.38 -5.72
CA GLN A 346 9.12 -2.58 -5.75
C GLN A 346 8.06 -2.52 -6.85
N ALA A 347 7.39 -1.37 -7.00
CA ALA A 347 6.39 -1.16 -8.04
C ALA A 347 6.99 -1.32 -9.44
N MET A 348 8.21 -0.80 -9.67
CA MET A 348 8.89 -0.93 -10.95
C MET A 348 9.40 -2.36 -11.23
N GLN A 349 9.89 -3.06 -10.20
CA GLN A 349 10.29 -4.47 -10.30
C GLN A 349 9.11 -5.36 -10.71
N GLY A 350 7.92 -5.12 -10.15
CA GLY A 350 6.71 -5.83 -10.55
C GLY A 350 6.31 -5.60 -12.02
N GLN A 351 6.66 -4.45 -12.60
CA GLN A 351 6.37 -4.12 -14.00
C GLN A 351 7.43 -4.62 -14.99
N ARG A 352 8.66 -4.92 -14.54
CA ARG A 352 9.80 -5.29 -15.40
C ARG A 352 9.50 -6.44 -16.38
N PRO A 353 8.88 -7.58 -15.99
CA PRO A 353 8.63 -8.69 -16.92
C PRO A 353 7.73 -8.33 -18.10
N PHE A 354 6.82 -7.36 -17.90
CA PHE A 354 5.85 -6.94 -18.90
C PHE A 354 6.45 -5.99 -19.94
N LEU A 355 7.60 -5.38 -19.67
CA LEU A 355 8.25 -4.42 -20.56
C LEU A 355 8.64 -5.05 -21.92
N HIS A 356 8.98 -6.34 -21.92
CA HIS A 356 9.35 -7.08 -23.13
C HIS A 356 8.15 -7.61 -23.93
N MET A 357 6.93 -7.42 -23.43
CA MET A 357 5.70 -7.98 -24.01
C MET A 357 4.95 -6.98 -24.89
N GLU A 358 5.33 -5.70 -24.86
CA GLU A 358 4.63 -4.66 -25.62
C GLU A 358 5.33 -4.23 -26.91
N LEU A 359 4.52 -3.68 -27.81
CA LEU A 359 4.99 -2.94 -28.98
C LEU A 359 5.20 -1.48 -28.57
N THR A 360 6.41 -0.96 -28.71
CA THR A 360 6.74 0.40 -28.26
C THR A 360 7.46 1.19 -29.34
N TYR A 361 7.09 2.45 -29.54
CA TYR A 361 7.88 3.42 -30.28
C TYR A 361 8.69 4.30 -29.31
N SER A 362 10.02 4.13 -29.28
CA SER A 362 10.92 4.83 -28.36
C SER A 362 12.37 4.80 -28.82
N SER A 363 13.17 5.75 -28.34
CA SER A 363 14.63 5.70 -28.52
C SER A 363 15.25 4.54 -27.73
N LEU A 364 14.83 4.37 -26.48
CA LEU A 364 15.29 3.32 -25.58
C LEU A 364 14.54 2.02 -25.81
N SER A 365 15.27 0.91 -25.93
CA SER A 365 14.65 -0.41 -25.97
C SER A 365 14.20 -0.87 -24.58
N PRO A 366 13.26 -1.83 -24.49
CA PRO A 366 12.96 -2.51 -23.24
C PRO A 366 14.21 -3.05 -22.52
N LYS A 367 15.17 -3.61 -23.27
CA LYS A 367 16.44 -4.12 -22.71
C LYS A 367 17.33 -3.01 -22.15
N ASP A 368 17.39 -1.88 -22.83
CA ASP A 368 18.17 -0.72 -22.38
C ASP A 368 17.55 -0.17 -21.08
N LEU A 369 16.22 -0.05 -21.03
CA LEU A 369 15.48 0.35 -19.83
C LEU A 369 15.70 -0.60 -18.65
N THR A 370 15.63 -1.92 -18.86
CA THR A 370 15.95 -2.90 -17.80
C THR A 370 17.40 -2.83 -17.37
N SER A 371 18.34 -2.59 -18.29
CA SER A 371 19.77 -2.46 -17.96
C SER A 371 20.08 -1.23 -17.12
N LEU A 372 19.31 -0.15 -17.28
CA LEU A 372 19.43 1.07 -16.47
C LEU A 372 18.81 0.90 -15.07
N LEU A 373 17.94 -0.09 -14.86
CA LEU A 373 17.31 -0.32 -13.55
C LEU A 373 18.34 -0.70 -12.48
N GLU A 374 19.27 -1.60 -12.81
CA GLU A 374 20.19 -2.16 -11.80
C GLU A 374 21.14 -1.09 -11.24
N PRO A 375 21.79 -0.24 -12.07
CA PRO A 375 22.59 0.87 -11.55
C PRO A 375 21.77 1.87 -10.70
N VAL A 376 20.51 2.14 -11.06
CA VAL A 376 19.62 3.02 -10.28
C VAL A 376 19.21 2.37 -8.95
N LYS A 377 18.91 1.07 -8.94
CA LYS A 377 18.61 0.30 -7.72
C LYS A 377 19.81 0.28 -6.77
N ILE A 378 21.01 0.06 -7.29
CA ILE A 378 22.24 0.12 -6.49
C ILE A 378 22.46 1.54 -5.97
N LEU A 379 22.25 2.58 -6.80
CA LEU A 379 22.34 3.98 -6.35
C LEU A 379 21.35 4.27 -5.21
N ALA A 380 20.08 3.91 -5.37
CA ALA A 380 19.08 4.05 -4.33
C ALA A 380 19.51 3.35 -3.04
N LEU A 381 19.99 2.11 -3.12
CA LEU A 381 20.54 1.38 -1.97
C LEU A 381 21.73 2.09 -1.31
N ARG A 382 22.68 2.62 -2.08
CA ARG A 382 23.84 3.35 -1.55
C ARG A 382 23.42 4.65 -0.89
N THR A 383 22.46 5.38 -1.47
CA THR A 383 21.92 6.60 -0.85
C THR A 383 21.22 6.30 0.47
N LEU A 384 20.49 5.18 0.58
CA LEU A 384 19.88 4.76 1.86
C LEU A 384 20.94 4.49 2.94
N GLY A 385 22.16 4.13 2.55
CA GLY A 385 23.31 4.01 3.45
C GLY A 385 23.68 5.31 4.16
N LEU A 386 23.36 6.48 3.62
CA LEU A 386 23.53 7.78 4.31
C LEU A 386 22.70 7.86 5.60
N PHE A 387 21.65 7.04 5.73
CA PHE A 387 20.87 6.94 6.96
C PHE A 387 21.67 6.37 8.14
N SER A 388 22.71 5.57 7.88
CA SER A 388 23.58 5.00 8.92
C SER A 388 24.18 6.10 9.79
N PHE A 389 24.53 7.25 9.21
CA PHE A 389 25.04 8.42 9.93
C PHE A 389 24.02 8.97 10.94
N ASN A 390 22.75 9.17 10.55
CA ASN A 390 21.71 9.62 11.48
C ASN A 390 21.52 8.61 12.64
N THR A 391 21.61 7.31 12.34
CA THR A 391 21.50 6.27 13.37
C THR A 391 22.71 6.30 14.32
N ALA A 392 23.91 6.47 13.79
CA ALA A 392 25.14 6.59 14.57
C ALA A 392 25.13 7.85 15.43
N LEU A 393 24.63 8.96 14.90
CA LEU A 393 24.47 10.23 15.61
C LEU A 393 23.43 10.12 16.73
N GLU A 394 22.27 9.51 16.49
CA GLU A 394 21.27 9.26 17.55
C GLU A 394 21.85 8.45 18.71
N VAL A 395 22.63 7.41 18.40
CA VAL A 395 23.30 6.58 19.41
C VAL A 395 24.34 7.41 20.15
N ALA A 396 25.12 8.22 19.43
CA ALA A 396 26.11 9.11 20.03
C ALA A 396 25.46 10.10 21.00
N ILE A 397 24.39 10.80 20.60
CA ILE A 397 23.66 11.76 21.44
C ILE A 397 23.06 11.08 22.67
N HIS A 398 22.50 9.88 22.51
CA HIS A 398 21.94 9.12 23.62
C HIS A 398 23.03 8.70 24.62
N ASP A 399 24.20 8.30 24.12
CA ASP A 399 25.35 7.94 24.93
C ASP A 399 25.92 9.16 25.68
N ASP A 400 25.97 10.33 25.02
CA ASP A 400 26.40 11.60 25.62
C ASP A 400 25.52 11.96 26.84
N LYS A 401 24.18 11.82 26.71
CA LYS A 401 23.24 12.09 27.81
C LYS A 401 23.39 11.15 29.00
N LEU A 402 23.64 9.86 28.74
CA LEU A 402 23.87 8.87 29.79
C LEU A 402 25.17 9.12 30.55
N ALA A 403 26.16 9.76 29.91
CA ALA A 403 27.42 10.10 30.55
C ALA A 403 27.34 11.39 31.38
N ASP A 404 26.50 12.35 30.98
CA ASP A 404 26.32 13.63 31.69
C ASP A 404 25.36 13.54 32.89
N ASP A 405 24.56 12.47 32.99
CA ASP A 405 23.65 12.24 34.13
C ASP A 405 24.32 11.37 35.22
N PRO A 406 24.71 11.96 36.37
CA PRO A 406 25.38 11.24 37.45
C PRO A 406 24.47 10.24 38.18
N ASP A 407 23.15 10.40 38.08
CA ASP A 407 22.15 9.53 38.69
C ASP A 407 21.59 8.50 37.71
N ALA A 408 22.00 8.52 36.43
CA ALA A 408 21.50 7.65 35.37
C ALA A 408 21.54 6.16 35.71
N ALA A 409 22.58 5.69 36.42
CA ALA A 409 22.69 4.31 36.87
C ALA A 409 21.70 3.97 37.99
N SER A 410 21.45 4.91 38.91
CA SER A 410 20.48 4.73 40.01
C SER A 410 19.04 4.83 39.53
N ASP A 411 18.77 5.75 38.59
CA ASP A 411 17.45 5.97 38.00
C ASP A 411 17.12 4.87 36.98
N ALA A 412 18.12 4.31 36.30
CA ALA A 412 18.00 3.05 35.58
C ALA A 412 17.50 1.93 36.51
N GLU A 413 18.17 1.69 37.64
CA GLU A 413 17.79 0.64 38.61
C GLU A 413 16.40 0.86 39.23
N LYS A 414 16.01 2.11 39.50
CA LYS A 414 14.65 2.45 39.96
C LYS A 414 13.60 2.20 38.87
N ASN A 415 13.91 2.56 37.62
CA ASN A 415 13.03 2.33 36.48
C ASN A 415 12.82 0.83 36.21
N VAL A 416 13.84 -0.04 36.40
CA VAL A 416 13.67 -1.51 36.35
C VAL A 416 12.56 -1.97 37.29
N LYS A 417 12.59 -1.51 38.55
CA LYS A 417 11.61 -1.91 39.55
C LYS A 417 10.19 -1.44 39.18
N SER A 418 10.04 -0.25 38.62
CA SER A 418 8.73 0.25 38.16
C SER A 418 8.25 -0.36 36.83
N ASP A 419 9.16 -0.69 35.91
CA ASP A 419 8.83 -1.28 34.60
C ASP A 419 8.46 -2.77 34.71
N HIS A 420 8.89 -3.44 35.80
CA HIS A 420 8.39 -4.76 36.18
C HIS A 420 6.93 -4.73 36.67
N GLU A 421 6.43 -3.56 37.13
CA GLU A 421 5.05 -3.39 37.59
C GLU A 421 4.12 -2.88 36.47
N ASP A 422 4.62 -2.06 35.54
CA ASP A 422 3.84 -1.54 34.40
C ASP A 422 4.20 -2.20 33.06
N PHE A 423 3.48 -3.27 32.73
CA PHE A 423 3.64 -4.00 31.46
C PHE A 423 3.29 -3.19 30.20
N SER A 424 2.75 -1.97 30.32
CA SER A 424 2.46 -1.10 29.18
C SER A 424 3.70 -0.35 28.67
N LYS A 425 4.71 -0.15 29.52
CA LYS A 425 5.92 0.62 29.21
C LYS A 425 6.99 -0.20 28.49
N PRO A 426 7.89 0.43 27.71
CA PRO A 426 9.14 -0.17 27.23
C PRO A 426 9.85 -1.00 28.30
N VAL A 427 10.51 -2.09 27.91
CA VAL A 427 11.58 -2.65 28.75
C VAL A 427 12.83 -1.81 28.50
N ALA A 428 13.26 -1.03 29.49
CA ALA A 428 14.56 -0.39 29.43
C ALA A 428 15.64 -1.49 29.56
N VAL A 429 16.47 -1.65 28.52
CA VAL A 429 17.70 -2.45 28.63
C VAL A 429 18.77 -1.50 29.12
N HIS A 430 19.22 -1.69 30.36
CA HIS A 430 20.29 -0.88 30.92
C HIS A 430 21.64 -1.37 30.44
N ASP A 431 22.50 -0.41 30.11
CA ASP A 431 23.89 -0.71 29.83
C ASP A 431 24.60 -1.10 31.12
N THR A 432 25.45 -2.13 31.06
CA THR A 432 26.26 -2.55 32.20
C THR A 432 27.17 -1.40 32.68
N HIS A 433 27.48 -1.34 33.98
CA HIS A 433 28.42 -0.37 34.54
C HIS A 433 29.77 -0.31 33.80
N ALA A 434 30.24 -1.44 33.26
CA ALA A 434 31.45 -1.50 32.45
C ALA A 434 31.33 -0.68 31.15
N LEU A 435 30.19 -0.77 30.46
CA LEU A 435 29.89 0.03 29.25
C LEU A 435 29.76 1.51 29.58
N MET A 436 29.06 1.86 30.67
CA MET A 436 28.91 3.25 31.11
C MET A 436 30.28 3.87 31.44
N ARG A 437 31.12 3.16 32.20
CA ARG A 437 32.49 3.61 32.51
C ARG A 437 33.34 3.77 31.25
N TRP A 438 33.22 2.84 30.30
CA TRP A 438 33.93 2.92 29.03
C TRP A 438 33.55 4.15 28.21
N ARG A 439 32.25 4.47 28.11
CA ARG A 439 31.77 5.70 27.47
C ARG A 439 32.22 6.96 28.19
N GLY A 440 32.18 6.97 29.54
CA GLY A 440 32.70 8.08 30.34
C GLY A 440 34.18 8.37 30.04
N MET A 441 35.02 7.33 29.96
CA MET A 441 36.42 7.47 29.54
C MET A 441 36.56 8.00 28.10
N GLN A 442 35.64 7.64 27.22
CA GLN A 442 35.62 8.10 25.84
C GLN A 442 35.31 9.61 25.75
N HIS A 443 34.31 10.10 26.49
CA HIS A 443 33.99 11.54 26.55
C HIS A 443 35.07 12.37 27.22
N GLU A 444 35.68 11.84 28.27
CA GLU A 444 36.81 12.50 28.93
C GLU A 444 37.98 12.66 27.95
N ALA A 445 38.27 11.63 27.15
CA ALA A 445 39.24 11.72 26.07
C ALA A 445 38.84 12.74 24.99
N GLU A 446 37.59 12.75 24.53
CA GLU A 446 37.07 13.73 23.55
C GLU A 446 37.23 15.18 24.04
N ARG A 447 36.88 15.44 25.31
CA ARG A 447 37.00 16.77 25.95
C ARG A 447 38.46 17.19 26.12
N THR A 448 39.32 16.27 26.57
CA THR A 448 40.75 16.54 26.82
C THR A 448 41.49 16.88 25.52
N HIS A 449 41.04 16.32 24.40
CA HIS A 449 41.71 16.47 23.11
C HIS A 449 41.06 17.50 22.16
N HIS A 450 39.95 18.14 22.54
CA HIS A 450 39.20 19.07 21.67
C HIS A 450 38.83 18.43 20.31
N VAL A 451 38.25 17.23 20.37
CA VAL A 451 37.82 16.46 19.19
C VAL A 451 36.32 16.16 19.25
N SER A 452 35.55 17.13 19.74
CA SER A 452 34.11 16.98 19.90
C SER A 452 33.43 16.79 18.55
N LEU A 453 32.41 15.93 18.50
CA LEU A 453 31.69 15.66 17.26
C LEU A 453 31.03 16.95 16.72
N LYS A 454 30.35 17.71 17.60
CA LYS A 454 29.57 18.90 17.23
C LYS A 454 30.46 20.05 16.77
N ASP A 455 31.41 20.48 17.60
CA ASP A 455 32.07 21.77 17.42
C ASP A 455 33.29 21.66 16.49
N ASP A 456 33.99 20.52 16.52
CA ASP A 456 35.26 20.36 15.81
C ASP A 456 35.12 19.54 14.50
N MET A 457 34.33 18.46 14.51
CA MET A 457 34.31 17.48 13.41
C MET A 457 33.24 17.73 12.35
N LEU A 458 31.99 18.01 12.75
CA LEU A 458 30.87 18.25 11.82
C LEU A 458 31.12 19.41 10.86
N PRO A 459 31.64 20.59 11.29
CA PRO A 459 31.87 21.72 10.38
C PRO A 459 32.87 21.37 9.28
N ILE A 460 33.96 20.66 9.61
CA ILE A 460 34.99 20.23 8.65
C ILE A 460 34.38 19.27 7.62
N MET A 461 33.58 18.30 8.07
CA MET A 461 32.92 17.33 7.18
C MET A 461 31.94 18.00 6.22
N ILE A 462 31.14 18.95 6.72
CA ILE A 462 30.08 19.62 5.95
C ILE A 462 30.67 20.59 4.94
N ASP A 463 31.71 21.35 5.33
CA ASP A 463 32.41 22.24 4.41
C ASP A 463 33.11 21.45 3.29
N GLY A 464 33.85 20.41 3.65
CA GLY A 464 34.57 19.56 2.69
C GLY A 464 33.66 18.77 1.73
N SER A 465 32.39 18.57 2.07
CA SER A 465 31.46 17.77 1.25
C SER A 465 30.49 18.59 0.39
N ARG A 466 30.48 19.92 0.53
CA ARG A 466 29.56 20.82 -0.18
C ARG A 466 29.66 20.68 -1.70
N ASP A 467 30.89 20.67 -2.24
CA ASP A 467 31.12 20.55 -3.68
C ASP A 467 30.71 19.16 -4.21
N LEU A 468 31.02 18.10 -3.45
CA LEU A 468 30.62 16.73 -3.79
C LEU A 468 29.10 16.60 -3.93
N LEU A 469 28.33 17.09 -2.95
CA LEU A 469 26.87 17.03 -2.98
C LEU A 469 26.30 17.88 -4.11
N ALA A 470 26.83 19.08 -4.35
CA ALA A 470 26.40 19.96 -5.44
C ALA A 470 26.58 19.29 -6.82
N LYS A 471 27.74 18.67 -7.06
CA LYS A 471 28.00 17.93 -8.32
C LYS A 471 27.16 16.66 -8.44
N CYS A 472 26.89 15.96 -7.34
CA CYS A 472 25.95 14.84 -7.34
C CYS A 472 24.53 15.28 -7.73
N PHE A 473 24.05 16.42 -7.23
CA PHE A 473 22.74 16.97 -7.60
C PHE A 473 22.67 17.33 -9.08
N SER A 474 23.71 17.99 -9.61
CA SER A 474 23.82 18.34 -11.03
C SER A 474 23.77 17.10 -11.93
N ALA A 475 24.58 16.07 -11.62
CA ALA A 475 24.59 14.83 -12.39
C ALA A 475 23.23 14.09 -12.36
N MET A 476 22.56 14.03 -11.21
CA MET A 476 21.21 13.46 -11.12
C MET A 476 20.19 14.26 -11.94
N ASP A 477 20.29 15.59 -11.97
CA ASP A 477 19.41 16.45 -12.78
C ASP A 477 19.64 16.25 -14.27
N GLU A 478 20.88 16.12 -14.73
CA GLU A 478 21.20 15.88 -16.13
C GLU A 478 20.67 14.53 -16.61
N ILE A 479 20.87 13.46 -15.83
CA ILE A 479 20.30 12.13 -16.14
C ILE A 479 18.76 12.21 -16.20
N THR A 480 18.15 12.86 -15.21
CA THR A 480 16.70 13.00 -15.13
C THR A 480 16.16 13.80 -16.31
N SER A 481 16.78 14.92 -16.65
CA SER A 481 16.48 15.78 -17.80
C SER A 481 16.55 14.99 -19.11
N TRP A 482 17.59 14.17 -19.28
CA TRP A 482 17.74 13.31 -20.46
C TRP A 482 16.65 12.23 -20.55
N LEU A 483 16.36 11.55 -19.43
CA LEU A 483 15.29 10.54 -19.37
C LEU A 483 13.91 11.15 -19.65
N GLU A 484 13.60 12.33 -19.10
CA GLU A 484 12.31 12.99 -19.32
C GLU A 484 12.20 13.53 -20.75
N PHE A 485 13.27 14.10 -21.28
CA PHE A 485 13.30 14.62 -22.65
C PHE A 485 13.06 13.51 -23.67
N THR A 486 13.79 12.40 -23.56
CA THR A 486 13.64 11.24 -24.45
C THR A 486 12.26 10.57 -24.33
N ASN A 487 11.60 10.70 -23.17
CA ASN A 487 10.25 10.17 -22.97
C ASN A 487 9.16 11.08 -23.58
N ASN A 488 9.29 12.39 -23.43
CA ASN A 488 8.30 13.37 -23.89
C ASN A 488 8.35 13.60 -25.41
N HIS A 489 9.50 13.37 -26.04
CA HIS A 489 9.73 13.62 -27.48
C HIS A 489 9.79 12.32 -28.31
N ARG A 490 8.98 11.32 -27.95
CA ARG A 490 8.93 10.02 -28.66
C ARG A 490 8.40 10.16 -30.09
N TYR A 491 7.29 10.87 -30.27
CA TYR A 491 6.57 10.97 -31.54
C TYR A 491 6.81 12.32 -32.25
N LEU A 492 6.28 13.41 -31.69
CA LEU A 492 6.45 14.77 -32.18
C LEU A 492 7.63 15.45 -31.47
N GLY A 493 8.39 16.26 -32.21
CA GLY A 493 9.54 16.99 -31.67
C GLY A 493 10.76 16.11 -31.42
N GLN A 494 10.98 15.08 -32.25
CA GLN A 494 12.16 14.22 -32.14
C GLN A 494 13.45 15.03 -32.07
N MET A 495 14.37 14.56 -31.26
CA MET A 495 15.63 15.25 -30.99
C MET A 495 16.42 15.46 -32.29
N SER A 496 16.77 16.71 -32.59
CA SER A 496 17.70 17.01 -33.69
C SER A 496 19.07 16.38 -33.39
N ALA A 497 19.86 16.09 -34.44
CA ALA A 497 21.20 15.54 -34.28
C ALA A 497 22.10 16.44 -33.42
N GLU A 498 21.98 17.76 -33.56
CA GLU A 498 22.72 18.75 -32.76
C GLU A 498 22.29 18.74 -31.29
N GLN A 499 20.99 18.70 -31.01
CA GLN A 499 20.46 18.62 -29.65
C GLN A 499 20.83 17.30 -28.96
N HIS A 500 20.92 16.22 -29.74
CA HIS A 500 21.39 14.93 -29.24
C HIS A 500 22.86 15.02 -28.82
N GLN A 501 23.72 15.57 -29.67
CA GLN A 501 25.14 15.74 -29.40
C GLN A 501 25.39 16.65 -28.19
N ASP A 502 24.67 17.78 -28.08
CA ASP A 502 24.76 18.69 -26.92
C ASP A 502 24.43 17.96 -25.60
N ARG A 503 23.36 17.16 -25.57
CA ARG A 503 22.99 16.41 -24.36
C ARG A 503 23.97 15.29 -24.03
N VAL A 504 24.51 14.60 -25.03
CA VAL A 504 25.56 13.60 -24.83
C VAL A 504 26.82 14.27 -24.27
N ALA A 505 27.20 15.44 -24.80
CA ALA A 505 28.33 16.22 -24.29
C ALA A 505 28.12 16.65 -22.83
N LYS A 506 26.91 17.08 -22.46
CA LYS A 506 26.55 17.40 -21.06
C LYS A 506 26.67 16.20 -20.13
N LEU A 507 26.22 15.02 -20.56
CA LEU A 507 26.38 13.80 -19.77
C LEU A 507 27.86 13.44 -19.58
N ASN A 508 28.68 13.57 -20.63
CA ASN A 508 30.12 13.33 -20.51
C ASN A 508 30.81 14.34 -19.58
N ALA A 509 30.49 15.63 -19.71
CA ALA A 509 31.00 16.67 -18.81
C ALA A 509 30.61 16.39 -17.35
N ALA A 510 29.37 15.97 -17.09
CA ALA A 510 28.91 15.61 -15.75
C ALA A 510 29.67 14.40 -15.16
N VAL A 511 30.10 13.45 -16.00
CA VAL A 511 30.95 12.32 -15.58
C VAL A 511 32.34 12.81 -15.19
N GLU A 512 32.99 13.57 -16.07
CA GLU A 512 34.36 14.08 -15.86
C GLU A 512 34.45 14.98 -14.62
N GLU A 513 33.48 15.90 -14.45
CA GLU A 513 33.41 16.76 -13.27
C GLU A 513 33.21 15.95 -11.99
N LEU A 514 32.32 14.95 -11.99
CA LEU A 514 32.06 14.14 -10.81
C LEU A 514 33.27 13.27 -10.42
N GLU A 515 34.01 12.74 -11.38
CA GLU A 515 35.26 12.01 -11.15
C GLU A 515 36.34 12.88 -10.50
N GLN A 516 36.52 14.10 -11.03
CA GLN A 516 37.45 15.08 -10.47
C GLN A 516 37.06 15.47 -9.04
N THR A 517 35.78 15.77 -8.80
CA THR A 517 35.30 16.13 -7.46
C THR A 517 35.41 14.98 -6.46
N VAL A 518 35.18 13.72 -6.86
CA VAL A 518 35.39 12.56 -5.98
C VAL A 518 36.87 12.41 -5.61
N SER A 519 37.78 12.57 -6.57
CA SER A 519 39.23 12.55 -6.30
C SER A 519 39.66 13.68 -5.38
N ASN A 520 39.07 14.87 -5.52
CA ASN A 520 39.34 15.99 -4.63
C ASN A 520 38.78 15.74 -3.23
N PHE A 521 37.56 15.18 -3.12
CA PHE A 521 36.94 14.84 -1.85
C PHE A 521 37.75 13.80 -1.05
N ASP A 522 38.37 12.83 -1.73
CA ASP A 522 39.25 11.85 -1.09
C ASP A 522 40.45 12.52 -0.38
N LYS A 523 40.88 13.70 -0.84
CA LYS A 523 41.91 14.53 -0.17
C LYS A 523 41.29 15.43 0.90
N GLU A 524 40.17 16.08 0.60
CA GLU A 524 39.47 16.97 1.52
C GLU A 524 39.05 16.27 2.82
N ARG A 525 38.56 15.03 2.74
CA ARG A 525 38.17 14.26 3.94
C ARG A 525 39.33 13.99 4.91
N LEU A 526 40.59 14.08 4.46
CA LEU A 526 41.75 13.93 5.33
C LEU A 526 41.88 15.09 6.34
N ARG A 527 41.23 16.23 6.07
CA ARG A 527 41.13 17.35 7.04
C ARG A 527 40.49 16.92 8.36
N LEU A 528 39.67 15.87 8.36
CA LEU A 528 39.08 15.31 9.59
C LEU A 528 40.12 14.73 10.57
N ILE A 529 41.34 14.46 10.11
CA ILE A 529 42.44 13.96 10.95
C ILE A 529 43.18 15.12 11.62
N ALA A 530 43.09 16.35 11.10
CA ALA A 530 43.83 17.51 11.62
C ALA A 530 43.62 17.78 13.13
N PRO A 531 42.41 17.65 13.71
CA PRO A 531 42.21 17.79 15.16
C PRO A 531 43.03 16.80 16.01
N TYR A 532 43.45 15.66 15.43
CA TYR A 532 44.19 14.60 16.10
C TYR A 532 45.71 14.71 15.95
N GLU A 533 46.24 15.78 15.33
CA GLU A 533 47.67 15.96 15.04
C GLU A 533 48.57 15.72 16.27
N LYS A 534 48.12 16.15 17.46
CA LYS A 534 48.84 16.00 18.73
C LYS A 534 49.13 14.54 19.13
N HIS A 535 48.41 13.57 18.56
CA HIS A 535 48.63 12.14 18.82
C HIS A 535 49.78 11.53 17.99
N PHE A 536 50.23 12.22 16.95
CA PHE A 536 51.29 11.77 16.06
C PHE A 536 52.62 12.42 16.46
N ALA A 537 53.20 12.00 17.59
CA ALA A 537 54.34 12.67 18.22
C ALA A 537 55.74 12.17 17.76
N LYS A 538 55.84 11.05 17.03
CA LYS A 538 57.13 10.43 16.68
C LYS A 538 57.49 10.72 15.22
N GLN A 539 58.55 11.50 14.99
CA GLN A 539 59.10 11.70 13.64
C GLN A 539 59.91 10.48 13.18
N THR A 540 59.58 9.97 11.99
CA THR A 540 60.40 9.00 11.25
C THR A 540 61.65 9.69 10.68
N THR A 541 62.67 8.93 10.30
CA THR A 541 63.87 9.42 9.58
C THR A 541 63.56 10.24 8.32
N ASP A 542 62.36 10.08 7.72
CA ASP A 542 61.87 10.84 6.57
C ASP A 542 61.02 12.08 6.94
N GLY A 543 60.88 12.40 8.23
CA GLY A 543 60.08 13.53 8.73
C GLY A 543 58.57 13.28 8.86
N SER A 544 58.09 12.07 8.56
CA SER A 544 56.69 11.69 8.73
C SER A 544 56.33 11.40 10.20
N LEU A 545 55.18 11.89 10.66
CA LEU A 545 54.69 11.71 12.02
C LEU A 545 54.00 10.34 12.17
N MET A 546 54.41 9.54 13.16
CA MET A 546 53.90 8.21 13.47
C MET A 546 53.25 8.18 14.86
N LEU A 547 52.29 7.26 15.06
CA LEU A 547 51.71 6.99 16.38
C LEU A 547 52.70 6.18 17.23
N ASP A 548 52.93 6.64 18.46
CA ASP A 548 53.53 5.82 19.52
C ASP A 548 52.49 4.90 20.18
N ALA A 549 52.90 3.88 20.94
CA ALA A 549 51.96 2.92 21.55
C ALA A 549 50.92 3.61 22.47
N ASP A 550 51.36 4.60 23.24
CA ASP A 550 50.47 5.40 24.11
C ASP A 550 49.64 6.40 23.30
N GLY A 551 50.22 7.00 22.26
CA GLY A 551 49.50 7.86 21.31
C GLY A 551 48.39 7.12 20.56
N ALA A 552 48.62 5.87 20.18
CA ALA A 552 47.63 5.00 19.55
C ALA A 552 46.48 4.64 20.48
N LYS A 553 46.76 4.43 21.77
CA LYS A 553 45.73 4.18 22.78
C LYS A 553 44.87 5.43 23.00
N ALA A 554 45.50 6.60 23.15
CA ALA A 554 44.82 7.88 23.32
C ALA A 554 43.98 8.26 22.09
N PHE A 555 44.50 8.04 20.88
CA PHE A 555 43.78 8.24 19.63
C PHE A 555 42.53 7.34 19.56
N ARG A 556 42.65 6.04 19.87
CA ARG A 556 41.50 5.11 19.87
C ARG A 556 40.42 5.51 20.86
N SER A 557 40.78 6.05 22.02
CA SER A 557 39.79 6.52 23.00
C SER A 557 39.05 7.78 22.55
N GLY A 558 39.64 8.64 21.71
CA GLY A 558 38.99 9.86 21.21
C GLY A 558 38.33 9.73 19.83
N ALA A 559 38.58 8.64 19.08
CA ALA A 559 38.22 8.54 17.65
C ALA A 559 36.72 8.32 17.33
N ARG A 560 35.80 8.40 18.30
CA ARG A 560 34.37 8.16 18.07
C ARG A 560 33.78 9.15 17.07
N GLY A 561 34.03 10.45 17.28
CA GLY A 561 33.55 11.50 16.39
C GLY A 561 34.09 11.36 14.97
N LEU A 562 35.39 11.02 14.87
CA LEU A 562 36.04 10.69 13.59
C LEU A 562 35.39 9.49 12.90
N TYR A 563 35.11 8.41 13.63
CA TYR A 563 34.42 7.24 13.09
C TYR A 563 33.05 7.59 12.52
N ILE A 564 32.24 8.38 13.24
CA ILE A 564 30.90 8.78 12.79
C ILE A 564 30.98 9.62 11.50
N CYS A 565 31.90 10.59 11.42
CA CYS A 565 32.14 11.36 10.20
C CYS A 565 32.64 10.49 9.05
N LEU A 566 33.54 9.54 9.31
CA LEU A 566 34.05 8.62 8.28
C LEU A 566 32.97 7.67 7.75
N VAL A 567 32.03 7.22 8.59
CA VAL A 567 30.86 6.44 8.15
C VAL A 567 30.04 7.23 7.13
N TRP A 568 29.84 8.53 7.37
CA TRP A 568 29.17 9.40 6.42
C TRP A 568 30.00 9.59 5.14
N CYS A 569 31.27 9.96 5.26
CA CYS A 569 32.17 10.16 4.11
C CYS A 569 32.24 8.90 3.23
N PHE A 570 32.31 7.72 3.83
CA PHE A 570 32.33 6.44 3.11
C PHE A 570 31.04 6.23 2.31
N ASN A 571 29.88 6.45 2.91
CA ASN A 571 28.59 6.32 2.23
C ASN A 571 28.39 7.38 1.14
N ALA A 572 28.83 8.62 1.37
CA ALA A 572 28.79 9.70 0.39
C ALA A 572 29.71 9.41 -0.82
N THR A 573 30.95 8.98 -0.58
CA THR A 573 31.89 8.58 -1.64
C THR A 573 31.35 7.39 -2.44
N ASN A 574 30.80 6.36 -1.77
CA ASN A 574 30.22 5.21 -2.47
C ASN A 574 28.98 5.58 -3.30
N THR A 575 28.17 6.51 -2.81
CA THR A 575 27.04 7.07 -3.56
C THR A 575 27.51 7.81 -4.80
N ALA A 576 28.52 8.68 -4.66
CA ALA A 576 29.09 9.42 -5.79
C ALA A 576 29.76 8.50 -6.82
N LYS A 577 30.51 7.48 -6.37
CA LYS A 577 31.10 6.45 -7.25
C LYS A 577 30.03 5.66 -8.01
N GLN A 578 28.94 5.28 -7.35
CA GLN A 578 27.83 4.61 -8.02
C GLN A 578 27.09 5.54 -9.00
N LEU A 579 27.00 6.83 -8.68
CA LEU A 579 26.44 7.82 -9.58
C LEU A 579 27.30 7.96 -10.84
N ILE A 580 28.63 7.96 -10.74
CA ILE A 580 29.54 7.91 -11.91
C ILE A 580 29.21 6.69 -12.79
N VAL A 581 29.05 5.50 -12.20
CA VAL A 581 28.67 4.28 -12.94
C VAL A 581 27.32 4.45 -13.65
N LEU A 582 26.33 5.03 -12.98
CA LEU A 582 25.02 5.29 -13.58
C LEU A 582 25.11 6.31 -14.72
N THR A 583 25.80 7.45 -14.52
CA THR A 583 25.93 8.49 -15.55
C THR A 583 26.66 7.96 -16.78
N ARG A 584 27.72 7.15 -16.59
CA ARG A 584 28.41 6.46 -17.70
C ARG A 584 27.49 5.48 -18.43
N ALA A 585 26.72 4.67 -17.70
CA ALA A 585 25.75 3.74 -18.32
C ALA A 585 24.69 4.50 -19.15
N VAL A 586 24.21 5.63 -18.64
CA VAL A 586 23.26 6.51 -19.35
C VAL A 586 23.91 7.14 -20.59
N HIS A 587 25.15 7.62 -20.47
CA HIS A 587 25.95 8.15 -21.58
C HIS A 587 26.16 7.12 -22.70
N ASP A 588 26.54 5.89 -22.35
CA ASP A 588 26.75 4.80 -23.31
C ASP A 588 25.46 4.42 -24.04
N VAL A 589 24.34 4.41 -23.32
CA VAL A 589 23.02 4.17 -23.91
C VAL A 589 22.61 5.34 -24.82
N ALA A 590 22.91 6.58 -24.43
CA ALA A 590 22.66 7.76 -25.24
C ALA A 590 23.43 7.70 -26.57
N LEU A 591 24.73 7.36 -26.54
CA LEU A 591 25.55 7.18 -27.74
C LEU A 591 25.01 6.10 -28.68
N LYS A 592 24.53 4.98 -28.12
CA LYS A 592 23.99 3.85 -28.91
C LYS A 592 22.62 4.13 -29.55
N ARG A 593 21.85 5.09 -29.00
CA ARG A 593 20.43 5.31 -29.35
C ARG A 593 20.14 6.79 -29.68
N PRO A 594 20.53 7.26 -30.89
CA PRO A 594 20.30 8.64 -31.30
C PRO A 594 18.87 8.93 -31.76
N ARG A 595 18.08 7.91 -32.17
CA ARG A 595 16.74 8.10 -32.77
C ARG A 595 15.72 7.09 -32.26
N SER A 596 14.46 7.54 -32.17
CA SER A 596 13.31 6.69 -31.85
C SER A 596 13.00 5.70 -32.97
N ARG A 597 12.73 4.45 -32.60
CA ARG A 597 12.30 3.39 -33.52
C ARG A 597 11.23 2.51 -32.89
N LEU A 598 10.57 1.71 -33.74
CA LEU A 598 9.60 0.72 -33.29
C LEU A 598 10.32 -0.53 -32.77
N TRP A 599 9.97 -0.96 -31.56
CA TRP A 599 10.48 -2.17 -30.91
C TRP A 599 9.42 -3.24 -30.85
N TRP A 600 9.75 -4.42 -31.38
CA TRP A 600 8.86 -5.58 -31.39
C TRP A 600 8.91 -6.35 -30.05
N PRO A 601 7.80 -6.99 -29.64
CA PRO A 601 7.74 -7.76 -28.41
C PRO A 601 8.63 -9.00 -28.53
N THR A 602 9.53 -9.19 -27.56
CA THR A 602 10.49 -10.30 -27.53
C THR A 602 10.15 -11.37 -26.48
N GLY A 603 9.12 -11.12 -25.64
CA GLY A 603 8.80 -11.92 -24.45
C GLY A 603 7.47 -12.69 -24.47
N LEU A 604 6.75 -12.78 -25.59
CA LEU A 604 5.41 -13.38 -25.63
C LEU A 604 5.38 -14.86 -25.20
N SER A 605 6.43 -15.64 -25.50
CA SER A 605 6.56 -17.03 -25.08
C SER A 605 6.70 -17.22 -23.56
N ARG A 606 7.07 -16.16 -22.82
CA ARG A 606 7.23 -16.17 -21.36
C ARG A 606 5.93 -15.84 -20.60
N LEU A 607 4.85 -15.52 -21.31
CA LEU A 607 3.58 -15.08 -20.72
C LEU A 607 2.94 -16.13 -19.81
N ALA A 608 2.93 -17.39 -20.24
CA ALA A 608 2.45 -18.51 -19.41
C ALA A 608 3.25 -18.61 -18.11
N ALA A 609 4.59 -18.55 -18.20
CA ALA A 609 5.47 -18.63 -17.04
C ALA A 609 5.29 -17.44 -16.07
N VAL A 610 5.03 -16.23 -16.56
CA VAL A 610 4.79 -15.04 -15.70
C VAL A 610 3.46 -15.16 -14.96
N ILE A 611 2.40 -15.66 -15.61
CA ILE A 611 1.08 -15.85 -15.01
C ILE A 611 1.11 -17.01 -13.99
N THR A 612 1.82 -18.10 -14.28
CA THR A 612 1.89 -19.28 -13.40
C THR A 612 2.95 -19.17 -12.31
N SER A 613 3.96 -18.32 -12.48
CA SER A 613 4.96 -18.08 -11.45
C SER A 613 4.34 -17.30 -10.28
N LYS A 614 4.85 -17.49 -9.06
CA LYS A 614 4.45 -16.72 -7.86
C LYS A 614 4.84 -15.23 -7.92
N ARG A 615 5.46 -14.80 -9.03
CA ARG A 615 6.25 -13.59 -9.25
C ARG A 615 5.53 -12.37 -9.85
N GLY A 616 5.23 -11.33 -9.07
CA GLY A 616 5.04 -9.96 -9.59
C GLY A 616 3.73 -9.60 -10.31
N SER A 617 2.62 -9.41 -9.59
CA SER A 617 1.53 -8.55 -10.10
C SER A 617 0.82 -7.73 -9.01
N ASP A 618 1.50 -7.40 -7.91
CA ASP A 618 0.91 -6.60 -6.83
C ASP A 618 0.60 -5.15 -7.25
N VAL A 619 1.16 -4.69 -8.39
CA VAL A 619 0.88 -3.37 -8.95
C VAL A 619 -0.52 -3.28 -9.59
N VAL A 620 -1.09 -4.41 -10.01
CA VAL A 620 -2.40 -4.42 -10.68
C VAL A 620 -3.54 -4.65 -9.69
N ASN A 621 -3.27 -5.35 -8.59
CA ASN A 621 -4.27 -5.64 -7.57
C ASN A 621 -4.24 -4.55 -6.50
N SER A 622 -5.04 -3.51 -6.70
CA SER A 622 -5.28 -2.43 -5.73
C SER A 622 -6.04 -2.86 -4.46
N MET A 623 -5.92 -4.14 -4.04
CA MET A 623 -6.42 -4.65 -2.76
C MET A 623 -5.26 -5.22 -1.95
N PRO A 624 -5.17 -4.94 -0.64
CA PRO A 624 -4.04 -5.30 0.21
C PRO A 624 -3.78 -6.81 0.21
N ALA A 625 -2.57 -7.22 -0.18
CA ALA A 625 -2.11 -8.60 -0.25
C ALA A 625 -1.26 -8.98 0.97
N ASP A 626 -1.91 -9.43 2.05
CA ASP A 626 -1.26 -9.48 3.38
C ASP A 626 -0.56 -10.81 3.77
N ASP A 627 -0.10 -11.65 2.82
CA ASP A 627 0.53 -12.95 3.18
C ASP A 627 2.07 -12.85 3.35
N PRO A 628 2.63 -13.09 4.55
CA PRO A 628 4.07 -13.09 4.80
C PRO A 628 4.84 -14.25 4.15
N ASP A 629 4.18 -15.31 3.71
CA ASP A 629 4.83 -16.48 3.08
C ASP A 629 4.91 -16.36 1.54
N SER A 630 4.08 -15.54 0.91
CA SER A 630 4.16 -15.30 -0.54
C SER A 630 5.31 -14.36 -0.90
N GLU A 631 5.58 -13.36 -0.06
CA GLU A 631 6.69 -12.41 -0.26
C GLU A 631 8.07 -13.04 -0.02
N GLU A 632 8.14 -14.08 0.80
CA GLU A 632 9.37 -14.84 1.08
C GLU A 632 9.87 -15.63 -0.15
N SER A 633 8.94 -15.93 -1.07
CA SER A 633 9.18 -16.60 -2.36
C SER A 633 9.51 -15.60 -3.47
N THR A 634 8.86 -14.42 -3.51
CA THR A 634 9.01 -13.46 -4.62
C THR A 634 10.39 -12.81 -4.67
N LEU A 635 10.89 -12.25 -3.55
CA LEU A 635 12.15 -11.49 -3.53
C LEU A 635 13.40 -12.39 -3.64
N ALA A 636 13.32 -13.63 -3.16
CA ALA A 636 14.38 -14.61 -3.35
C ALA A 636 14.41 -15.17 -4.79
N GLU A 637 13.25 -15.23 -5.47
CA GLU A 637 13.15 -15.60 -6.90
C GLU A 637 13.52 -14.44 -7.84
N ASP A 638 13.58 -13.20 -7.34
CA ASP A 638 14.09 -12.03 -8.05
C ASP A 638 15.60 -12.08 -8.25
N VAL A 639 16.35 -12.54 -7.25
CA VAL A 639 17.78 -12.89 -7.41
C VAL A 639 17.97 -14.00 -8.44
N GLU A 640 17.11 -15.03 -8.42
CA GLU A 640 17.18 -16.15 -9.36
C GLU A 640 16.92 -15.78 -10.84
N GLN A 641 16.36 -14.59 -11.14
CA GLN A 641 16.06 -14.16 -12.51
C GLN A 641 16.96 -13.04 -13.03
N ASP A 642 17.55 -12.21 -12.16
CA ASP A 642 18.70 -11.39 -12.55
C ASP A 642 19.82 -12.30 -13.11
N GLU A 643 19.99 -13.50 -12.54
CA GLU A 643 20.88 -14.55 -13.06
C GLU A 643 20.35 -15.36 -14.26
N ARG A 644 19.12 -15.12 -14.76
CA ARG A 644 18.64 -15.75 -16.01
C ARG A 644 18.94 -14.91 -17.25
N GLU A 645 19.22 -13.62 -17.08
CA GLU A 645 19.45 -12.71 -18.19
C GLU A 645 20.95 -12.57 -18.55
N GLU A 646 21.87 -12.99 -17.68
CA GLU A 646 23.32 -13.07 -17.93
C GLU A 646 23.77 -14.50 -18.31
N GLY A 647 23.48 -14.91 -19.55
CA GLY A 647 24.23 -15.95 -20.28
C GLY A 647 24.17 -17.40 -19.77
N ASP A 648 24.26 -18.34 -20.72
CA ASP A 648 24.40 -19.80 -20.49
C ASP A 648 25.77 -20.14 -19.84
N ASN A 649 26.01 -19.69 -18.61
CA ASN A 649 27.21 -20.06 -17.85
C ASN A 649 26.89 -21.21 -16.89
N ALA A 650 27.44 -22.39 -17.16
CA ALA A 650 27.32 -23.60 -16.33
C ALA A 650 27.71 -23.40 -14.85
N ALA A 651 28.51 -22.37 -14.55
CA ALA A 651 28.87 -21.97 -13.19
C ALA A 651 27.69 -21.37 -12.40
N ALA A 652 26.80 -20.59 -13.04
CA ALA A 652 25.62 -20.01 -12.39
C ALA A 652 24.58 -21.09 -12.04
N ASP A 653 24.44 -22.11 -12.88
CA ASP A 653 23.54 -23.24 -12.64
C ASP A 653 24.03 -24.17 -11.52
N ALA A 654 25.34 -24.35 -11.37
CA ALA A 654 25.93 -25.08 -10.25
C ALA A 654 25.69 -24.35 -8.91
N THR A 655 25.85 -23.03 -8.90
CA THR A 655 25.56 -22.17 -7.73
C THR A 655 24.08 -22.20 -7.37
N LYS A 656 23.17 -22.10 -8.35
CA LYS A 656 21.72 -22.30 -8.17
C LYS A 656 21.38 -23.64 -7.54
N LYS A 657 22.03 -24.71 -7.98
CA LYS A 657 21.80 -26.08 -7.45
C LYS A 657 22.25 -26.18 -6.00
N LYS A 658 23.36 -25.52 -5.64
CA LYS A 658 23.91 -25.45 -4.27
C LYS A 658 23.00 -24.62 -3.35
N ILE A 659 22.58 -23.43 -3.77
CA ILE A 659 21.65 -22.55 -3.05
C ILE A 659 20.31 -23.25 -2.82
N LYS A 660 19.76 -23.89 -3.85
CA LYS A 660 18.51 -24.66 -3.74
C LYS A 660 18.66 -25.85 -2.80
N ALA A 661 19.83 -26.50 -2.77
CA ALA A 661 20.13 -27.59 -1.85
C ALA A 661 20.24 -27.11 -0.39
N GLU A 662 20.89 -25.97 -0.13
CA GLU A 662 20.98 -25.35 1.21
C GLU A 662 19.63 -24.81 1.70
N ARG A 663 18.83 -24.21 0.81
CA ARG A 663 17.47 -23.78 1.15
C ARG A 663 16.57 -24.99 1.46
N ARG A 664 16.73 -26.07 0.69
CA ARG A 664 16.01 -27.34 0.88
C ARG A 664 16.49 -28.08 2.14
N SER A 665 17.75 -27.90 2.58
CA SER A 665 18.23 -28.42 3.86
C SER A 665 17.62 -27.66 5.05
N ARG A 666 17.43 -26.34 4.93
CA ARG A 666 16.70 -25.50 5.91
C ARG A 666 15.18 -25.77 5.95
N LEU A 667 14.60 -26.33 4.88
CA LEU A 667 13.19 -26.71 4.75
C LEU A 667 12.91 -28.19 5.09
N ARG A 668 13.90 -28.91 5.62
CA ARG A 668 13.72 -30.32 6.00
C ARG A 668 12.87 -30.38 7.27
N ASP A 669 11.81 -31.19 7.23
CA ASP A 669 11.00 -31.48 8.43
C ASP A 669 11.96 -32.12 9.45
N ALA A 670 12.27 -31.41 10.53
CA ALA A 670 13.27 -31.84 11.52
C ALA A 670 12.84 -33.15 12.21
N ASP A 671 11.55 -33.43 12.20
CA ASP A 671 10.92 -34.55 12.86
C ASP A 671 10.84 -35.81 11.98
N ALA A 672 11.13 -35.74 10.66
CA ALA A 672 10.92 -36.86 9.76
C ALA A 672 11.95 -37.02 8.62
N LEU A 673 12.42 -38.26 8.42
CA LEU A 673 13.21 -38.69 7.27
C LEU A 673 12.33 -38.83 6.00
N PRO A 674 12.94 -38.86 4.79
CA PRO A 674 12.19 -39.03 3.54
C PRO A 674 11.37 -40.34 3.52
N PRO A 675 10.17 -40.34 2.92
CA PRO A 675 9.24 -41.47 2.95
C PRO A 675 9.82 -42.68 2.18
N SER A 676 9.85 -43.85 2.84
CA SER A 676 10.31 -45.12 2.27
C SER A 676 9.19 -46.04 1.76
N ASN A 677 7.98 -45.97 2.34
CA ASN A 677 6.86 -46.87 2.06
C ASN A 677 5.65 -46.15 1.47
N ALA A 678 4.79 -46.85 0.73
CA ALA A 678 3.53 -46.32 0.20
C ALA A 678 2.61 -45.74 1.30
N LEU A 679 2.58 -46.37 2.48
CA LEU A 679 1.89 -45.85 3.67
C LEU A 679 2.46 -44.51 4.15
N HIS A 680 3.77 -44.27 4.01
CA HIS A 680 4.38 -42.97 4.36
C HIS A 680 3.99 -41.88 3.35
N TYR A 681 3.80 -42.23 2.07
CA TYR A 681 3.28 -41.28 1.08
C TYR A 681 1.81 -40.92 1.34
N ILE A 682 0.97 -41.90 1.67
CA ILE A 682 -0.44 -41.67 2.05
C ILE A 682 -0.51 -40.88 3.37
N GLY A 683 0.26 -41.26 4.38
CA GLY A 683 0.34 -40.57 5.66
C GLY A 683 0.83 -39.12 5.49
N ARG A 684 1.81 -38.88 4.62
CA ARG A 684 2.27 -37.52 4.27
C ARG A 684 1.20 -36.72 3.54
N PHE A 685 0.43 -37.34 2.66
CA PHE A 685 -0.70 -36.69 2.00
C PHE A 685 -1.80 -36.32 3.01
N LEU A 686 -2.23 -37.24 3.87
CA LEU A 686 -3.22 -36.99 4.93
C LEU A 686 -2.72 -35.92 5.91
N ALA A 687 -1.47 -35.99 6.34
CA ALA A 687 -0.85 -35.00 7.20
C ALA A 687 -0.76 -33.63 6.50
N ALA A 688 -0.49 -33.59 5.20
CA ALA A 688 -0.49 -32.35 4.42
C ALA A 688 -1.91 -31.76 4.31
N CYS A 689 -2.93 -32.58 4.06
CA CYS A 689 -4.34 -32.15 4.05
C CYS A 689 -4.76 -31.63 5.43
N TYR A 690 -4.42 -32.34 6.50
CA TYR A 690 -4.72 -31.93 7.88
C TYR A 690 -4.00 -30.64 8.27
N ARG A 691 -2.69 -30.53 7.97
CA ARG A 691 -1.91 -29.31 8.19
C ARG A 691 -2.48 -28.16 7.35
N PHE A 692 -2.98 -28.42 6.14
CA PHE A 692 -3.60 -27.41 5.29
C PHE A 692 -4.94 -26.92 5.86
N THR A 693 -5.86 -27.80 6.26
CA THR A 693 -7.17 -27.40 6.80
C THR A 693 -7.05 -26.61 8.10
N TYR A 694 -6.10 -26.97 8.97
CA TYR A 694 -5.79 -26.22 10.19
C TYR A 694 -4.86 -25.02 9.98
N SER A 695 -4.25 -24.87 8.80
CA SER A 695 -3.50 -23.66 8.48
C SER A 695 -4.44 -22.46 8.38
N GLN A 696 -3.88 -21.25 8.56
CA GLN A 696 -4.65 -20.02 8.39
C GLN A 696 -5.36 -19.95 7.02
N ARG A 697 -4.72 -20.50 5.96
CA ARG A 697 -5.26 -20.53 4.60
C ARG A 697 -6.46 -21.47 4.46
N GLY A 698 -6.36 -22.69 4.99
CA GLY A 698 -7.45 -23.66 4.95
C GLY A 698 -8.64 -23.22 5.81
N MET A 699 -8.38 -22.63 6.97
CA MET A 699 -9.43 -22.08 7.85
C MET A 699 -10.16 -20.91 7.18
N PHE A 700 -9.42 -20.02 6.50
CA PHE A 700 -10.03 -18.96 5.69
C PHE A 700 -10.94 -19.56 4.59
N ALA A 701 -10.46 -20.56 3.86
CA ALA A 701 -11.25 -21.19 2.79
C ALA A 701 -12.53 -21.87 3.33
N LEU A 702 -12.45 -22.51 4.48
CA LEU A 702 -13.62 -23.07 5.18
C LEU A 702 -14.61 -21.98 5.59
N ARG A 703 -14.14 -20.90 6.24
CA ARG A 703 -15.00 -19.78 6.66
C ARG A 703 -15.69 -19.11 5.47
N PHE A 704 -14.93 -18.83 4.41
CA PHE A 704 -15.45 -18.24 3.19
C PHE A 704 -16.60 -19.08 2.60
N THR A 705 -16.40 -20.40 2.55
CA THR A 705 -17.41 -21.35 2.05
C THR A 705 -18.64 -21.43 2.95
N ILE A 706 -18.44 -21.54 4.28
CA ILE A 706 -19.52 -21.63 5.26
C ILE A 706 -20.36 -20.34 5.27
N ALA A 707 -19.72 -19.17 5.20
CA ALA A 707 -20.41 -17.88 5.16
C ALA A 707 -21.28 -17.76 3.90
N GLY A 708 -20.75 -18.14 2.74
CA GLY A 708 -21.51 -18.18 1.49
C GLY A 708 -22.71 -19.13 1.56
N LEU A 709 -22.49 -20.37 2.01
CA LEU A 709 -23.56 -21.37 2.13
C LEU A 709 -24.65 -20.97 3.12
N ALA A 710 -24.27 -20.42 4.29
CA ALA A 710 -25.21 -20.02 5.33
C ALA A 710 -26.22 -18.97 4.81
N VAL A 711 -25.74 -17.99 4.04
CA VAL A 711 -26.59 -16.94 3.44
C VAL A 711 -27.29 -17.43 2.17
N TRP A 712 -26.76 -18.44 1.50
CA TRP A 712 -27.39 -19.07 0.33
C TRP A 712 -28.55 -19.99 0.68
N ILE A 713 -28.55 -20.68 1.84
CA ILE A 713 -29.62 -21.61 2.24
C ILE A 713 -31.04 -21.04 2.06
N PRO A 714 -31.37 -19.80 2.50
CA PRO A 714 -32.69 -19.20 2.25
C PRO A 714 -33.10 -19.17 0.77
N SER A 715 -32.15 -19.05 -0.15
CA SER A 715 -32.46 -19.06 -1.60
C SER A 715 -32.86 -20.43 -2.16
N ALA A 716 -32.63 -21.52 -1.41
CA ALA A 716 -32.78 -22.88 -1.90
C ALA A 716 -33.55 -23.83 -0.96
N ALA A 717 -33.87 -23.40 0.27
CA ALA A 717 -34.45 -24.24 1.32
C ALA A 717 -35.95 -24.51 1.16
N THR A 718 -36.76 -23.47 0.96
CA THR A 718 -38.22 -23.58 0.82
C THR A 718 -38.71 -22.62 -0.25
N GLN A 719 -39.89 -22.90 -0.82
CA GLN A 719 -40.48 -22.07 -1.87
C GLN A 719 -40.67 -20.61 -1.39
N GLU A 720 -41.19 -20.41 -0.18
CA GLU A 720 -41.41 -19.08 0.38
C GLU A 720 -40.10 -18.32 0.63
N SER A 721 -39.08 -19.02 1.17
CA SER A 721 -37.77 -18.42 1.44
C SER A 721 -37.02 -18.07 0.15
N ALA A 722 -37.10 -18.94 -0.86
CA ALA A 722 -36.48 -18.73 -2.17
C ALA A 722 -37.12 -17.55 -2.91
N ALA A 723 -38.46 -17.46 -2.91
CA ALA A 723 -39.18 -16.32 -3.46
C ALA A 723 -38.86 -15.01 -2.72
N PHE A 724 -38.76 -15.05 -1.38
CA PHE A 724 -38.35 -13.91 -0.56
C PHE A 724 -36.92 -13.45 -0.89
N SER A 725 -35.99 -14.40 -1.04
CA SER A 725 -34.60 -14.13 -1.39
C SER A 725 -34.48 -13.52 -2.79
N TYR A 726 -35.22 -14.05 -3.78
CA TYR A 726 -35.26 -13.46 -5.13
C TYR A 726 -35.83 -12.04 -5.11
N ARG A 727 -36.96 -11.83 -4.41
CA ARG A 727 -37.63 -10.53 -4.31
C ARG A 727 -36.76 -9.44 -3.70
N ASN A 728 -35.97 -9.78 -2.68
CA ASN A 728 -35.06 -8.84 -2.03
C ASN A 728 -33.65 -8.87 -2.62
N ARG A 729 -33.42 -9.59 -3.73
CA ARG A 729 -32.11 -9.71 -4.39
C ARG A 729 -31.02 -10.20 -3.42
N GLY A 730 -31.31 -11.27 -2.68
CA GLY A 730 -30.45 -11.90 -1.67
C GLY A 730 -29.06 -12.33 -2.16
N LEU A 731 -28.87 -12.45 -3.47
CA LEU A 731 -27.56 -12.65 -4.11
C LEU A 731 -26.50 -11.67 -3.58
N TRP A 732 -26.84 -10.39 -3.38
CA TRP A 732 -25.89 -9.41 -2.86
C TRP A 732 -25.47 -9.66 -1.43
N ALA A 733 -26.34 -10.24 -0.60
CA ALA A 733 -25.96 -10.63 0.76
C ALA A 733 -24.97 -11.81 0.74
N ILE A 734 -25.11 -12.75 -0.21
CA ILE A 734 -24.17 -13.87 -0.39
C ILE A 734 -22.77 -13.35 -0.77
N ILE A 735 -22.71 -12.52 -1.82
CA ILE A 735 -21.46 -11.89 -2.28
C ILE A 735 -20.81 -11.09 -1.13
N MET A 736 -21.61 -10.34 -0.37
CA MET A 736 -21.10 -9.55 0.76
C MET A 736 -20.61 -10.42 1.92
N ALA A 737 -21.28 -11.54 2.22
CA ALA A 737 -20.84 -12.47 3.26
C ALA A 737 -19.48 -13.08 2.93
N GLN A 738 -19.29 -13.52 1.68
CA GLN A 738 -18.02 -14.06 1.21
C GLN A 738 -16.90 -12.99 1.22
N LEU A 739 -17.16 -11.80 0.66
CA LEU A 739 -16.17 -10.73 0.60
C LEU A 739 -15.88 -10.05 1.95
N ALA A 740 -16.75 -10.23 2.96
CA ALA A 740 -16.53 -9.70 4.30
C ALA A 740 -15.51 -10.53 5.10
N VAL A 741 -15.36 -11.83 4.82
CA VAL A 741 -14.39 -12.70 5.53
C VAL A 741 -12.96 -12.24 5.22
N ALA A 742 -12.13 -12.12 6.26
CA ALA A 742 -10.71 -11.79 6.14
C ALA A 742 -9.82 -12.91 6.69
N LEU A 743 -8.51 -12.85 6.45
CA LEU A 743 -7.56 -13.85 6.98
C LEU A 743 -7.31 -13.62 8.47
N THR A 744 -7.22 -12.36 8.90
CA THR A 744 -6.98 -12.00 10.31
C THR A 744 -8.12 -11.18 10.89
N SER A 745 -8.27 -11.20 12.22
CA SER A 745 -9.35 -10.50 12.92
C SER A 745 -9.26 -8.96 12.85
N GLY A 746 -8.05 -8.39 12.87
CA GLY A 746 -7.83 -6.95 12.71
C GLY A 746 -8.20 -6.44 11.30
N GLU A 747 -7.82 -7.19 10.25
CA GLU A 747 -8.26 -6.92 8.88
C GLU A 747 -9.78 -7.01 8.75
N PHE A 748 -10.39 -8.00 9.42
CA PHE A 748 -11.83 -8.19 9.42
C PHE A 748 -12.56 -6.97 10.02
N VAL A 749 -12.13 -6.49 11.18
CA VAL A 749 -12.70 -5.29 11.83
C VAL A 749 -12.55 -4.06 10.93
N PHE A 750 -11.36 -3.86 10.36
CA PHE A 750 -11.10 -2.76 9.44
C PHE A 750 -11.97 -2.84 8.17
N SER A 751 -12.10 -4.03 7.60
CA SER A 751 -12.92 -4.32 6.42
C SER A 751 -14.40 -4.04 6.69
N ILE A 752 -14.94 -4.48 7.84
CA ILE A 752 -16.32 -4.19 8.24
C ILE A 752 -16.54 -2.68 8.35
N ALA A 753 -15.69 -1.98 9.12
CA ALA A 753 -15.84 -0.54 9.31
C ALA A 753 -15.80 0.19 7.96
N SER A 754 -14.85 -0.16 7.10
CA SER A 754 -14.69 0.45 5.77
C SER A 754 -15.89 0.19 4.86
N ARG A 755 -16.46 -1.02 4.89
CA ARG A 755 -17.64 -1.40 4.11
C ARG A 755 -18.90 -0.69 4.61
N VAL A 756 -19.12 -0.63 5.92
CA VAL A 756 -20.27 0.07 6.49
C VAL A 756 -20.21 1.56 6.14
N ILE A 757 -19.07 2.21 6.36
CA ILE A 757 -18.88 3.64 6.04
C ILE A 757 -19.10 3.87 4.53
N GLY A 758 -18.47 3.08 3.68
CA GLY A 758 -18.60 3.22 2.23
C GLY A 758 -20.03 2.97 1.73
N THR A 759 -20.73 1.95 2.26
CA THR A 759 -22.11 1.65 1.89
C THR A 759 -23.07 2.75 2.35
N VAL A 760 -22.91 3.31 3.55
CA VAL A 760 -23.76 4.43 4.03
C VAL A 760 -23.56 5.66 3.15
N LEU A 761 -22.31 6.05 2.89
CA LEU A 761 -22.00 7.19 2.02
C LEU A 761 -22.53 6.96 0.59
N GLY A 762 -22.32 5.78 0.03
CA GLY A 762 -22.76 5.43 -1.31
C GLY A 762 -24.28 5.36 -1.44
N ALA A 763 -24.98 4.85 -0.42
CA ALA A 763 -26.45 4.79 -0.40
C ALA A 763 -27.08 6.19 -0.31
N LEU A 764 -26.54 7.06 0.55
CA LEU A 764 -27.01 8.45 0.69
C LEU A 764 -26.74 9.25 -0.58
N LEU A 765 -25.52 9.18 -1.13
CA LEU A 765 -25.17 9.86 -2.38
C LEU A 765 -25.97 9.29 -3.56
N GLY A 766 -26.15 7.97 -3.66
CA GLY A 766 -26.95 7.35 -4.72
C GLY A 766 -28.41 7.78 -4.68
N ALA A 767 -29.03 7.82 -3.50
CA ALA A 767 -30.39 8.33 -3.34
C ALA A 767 -30.48 9.82 -3.69
N LEU A 768 -29.53 10.64 -3.21
CA LEU A 768 -29.45 12.06 -3.53
C LEU A 768 -29.36 12.29 -5.05
N LEU A 769 -28.43 11.62 -5.73
CA LEU A 769 -28.24 11.77 -7.17
C LEU A 769 -29.48 11.35 -7.95
N TRP A 770 -30.16 10.26 -7.53
CA TRP A 770 -31.42 9.84 -8.14
C TRP A 770 -32.50 10.93 -8.07
N TYR A 771 -32.70 11.54 -6.91
CA TYR A 771 -33.71 12.58 -6.76
C TYR A 771 -33.34 13.88 -7.47
N ILE A 772 -32.04 14.22 -7.56
CA ILE A 772 -31.58 15.37 -8.36
C ILE A 772 -31.81 15.11 -9.86
N SER A 773 -31.56 13.90 -10.34
CA SER A 773 -31.67 13.59 -11.78
C SER A 773 -33.10 13.35 -12.26
N CYS A 774 -33.89 12.60 -11.49
CA CYS A 774 -35.15 12.01 -11.93
C CYS A 774 -36.35 12.44 -11.08
N GLY A 775 -36.12 13.14 -9.96
CA GLY A 775 -37.18 13.60 -9.06
C GLY A 775 -38.01 12.43 -8.52
N LYS A 776 -39.32 12.67 -8.33
CA LYS A 776 -40.31 11.63 -7.97
C LYS A 776 -40.96 10.98 -9.20
N ALA A 777 -40.52 11.32 -10.41
CA ALA A 777 -41.15 10.84 -11.63
C ALA A 777 -40.94 9.33 -11.78
N ALA A 778 -42.01 8.59 -12.09
CA ALA A 778 -42.00 7.13 -12.17
C ALA A 778 -41.08 6.59 -13.27
N GLN A 779 -40.91 7.32 -14.38
CA GLN A 779 -40.10 6.90 -15.55
C GLN A 779 -38.67 7.47 -15.57
N GLY A 780 -38.36 8.44 -14.70
CA GLY A 780 -37.06 9.13 -14.67
C GLY A 780 -36.76 10.00 -15.91
N ASN A 781 -35.78 10.91 -15.79
CA ASN A 781 -35.32 11.77 -16.89
C ASN A 781 -33.93 11.31 -17.36
N PRO A 782 -33.78 10.80 -18.61
CA PRO A 782 -32.50 10.28 -19.10
C PRO A 782 -31.43 11.37 -19.25
N TYR A 783 -31.80 12.57 -19.69
CA TYR A 783 -30.85 13.67 -19.85
C TYR A 783 -30.36 14.19 -18.50
N GLY A 784 -31.28 14.32 -17.53
CA GLY A 784 -30.94 14.66 -16.14
C GLY A 784 -30.04 13.61 -15.50
N TYR A 785 -30.32 12.32 -15.71
CA TYR A 785 -29.50 11.22 -15.23
C TYR A 785 -28.08 11.25 -15.81
N GLY A 786 -27.95 11.42 -17.13
CA GLY A 786 -26.67 11.52 -17.81
C GLY A 786 -25.82 12.71 -17.33
N ALA A 787 -26.43 13.89 -17.16
CA ALA A 787 -25.73 15.09 -16.71
C ALA A 787 -25.29 15.01 -15.24
N VAL A 788 -26.16 14.53 -14.36
CA VAL A 788 -25.86 14.40 -12.92
C VAL A 788 -24.76 13.35 -12.68
N THR A 789 -24.82 12.21 -13.37
CA THR A 789 -23.77 11.19 -13.29
C THR A 789 -22.44 11.67 -13.89
N ALA A 790 -22.46 12.48 -14.96
CA ALA A 790 -21.26 13.09 -15.53
C ALA A 790 -20.49 13.90 -14.48
N VAL A 791 -21.19 14.79 -13.76
CA VAL A 791 -20.57 15.66 -12.76
C VAL A 791 -20.17 14.88 -11.51
N ALA A 792 -21.05 14.00 -11.01
CA ALA A 792 -20.81 13.27 -9.77
C ALA A 792 -19.68 12.24 -9.89
N PHE A 793 -19.45 11.65 -11.07
CA PHE A 793 -18.41 10.64 -11.25
C PHE A 793 -17.00 11.23 -11.22
N VAL A 794 -16.79 12.52 -11.54
CA VAL A 794 -15.45 13.14 -11.52
C VAL A 794 -14.77 12.99 -10.15
N PRO A 795 -15.35 13.48 -9.03
CA PRO A 795 -14.72 13.32 -7.72
C PRO A 795 -14.65 11.84 -7.26
N LEU A 796 -15.61 11.00 -7.64
CA LEU A 796 -15.62 9.58 -7.25
C LEU A 796 -14.51 8.77 -7.95
N VAL A 797 -14.30 9.01 -9.25
CA VAL A 797 -13.20 8.42 -10.01
C VAL A 797 -11.86 8.96 -9.50
N PHE A 798 -11.78 10.25 -9.16
CA PHE A 798 -10.57 10.83 -8.54
C PHE A 798 -10.22 10.13 -7.23
N LEU A 799 -11.18 9.96 -6.32
CA LEU A 799 -10.98 9.22 -5.08
C LEU A 799 -10.56 7.77 -5.36
N ARG A 800 -11.19 7.10 -6.33
CA ARG A 800 -10.87 5.71 -6.68
C ARG A 800 -9.42 5.55 -7.19
N LEU A 801 -8.88 6.55 -7.88
CA LEU A 801 -7.56 6.51 -8.51
C LEU A 801 -6.42 6.94 -7.58
N PHE A 802 -6.64 7.93 -6.72
CA PHE A 802 -5.54 8.61 -6.01
C PHE A 802 -5.59 8.51 -4.49
N VAL A 803 -6.64 7.94 -3.90
CA VAL A 803 -6.74 7.80 -2.44
C VAL A 803 -5.68 6.82 -1.90
N PRO A 804 -5.10 7.06 -0.71
CA PRO A 804 -4.20 6.10 -0.06
C PRO A 804 -4.82 4.70 0.07
N MET A 805 -3.99 3.66 -0.03
CA MET A 805 -4.41 2.24 -0.06
C MET A 805 -5.37 1.86 1.08
N GLN A 806 -5.19 2.43 2.27
CA GLN A 806 -6.04 2.18 3.44
C GLN A 806 -7.50 2.61 3.20
N LEU A 807 -7.75 3.72 2.52
CA LEU A 807 -9.11 4.26 2.30
C LEU A 807 -9.74 3.76 0.99
N LEU A 808 -9.03 2.94 0.22
CA LEU A 808 -9.48 2.46 -1.08
C LEU A 808 -10.76 1.63 -0.98
N ILE A 809 -10.89 0.78 0.06
CA ILE A 809 -12.10 -0.01 0.30
C ILE A 809 -13.32 0.91 0.49
N VAL A 810 -13.17 1.99 1.27
CA VAL A 810 -14.25 2.97 1.51
C VAL A 810 -14.67 3.64 0.21
N SER A 811 -13.70 4.12 -0.58
CA SER A 811 -13.97 4.75 -1.88
C SER A 811 -14.66 3.79 -2.85
N LEU A 812 -14.16 2.55 -2.95
CA LEU A 812 -14.72 1.52 -3.83
C LEU A 812 -16.16 1.17 -3.43
N MET A 813 -16.41 0.94 -2.14
CA MET A 813 -17.74 0.60 -1.63
C MET A 813 -18.72 1.76 -1.80
N THR A 814 -18.27 3.01 -1.64
CA THR A 814 -19.08 4.21 -1.90
C THR A 814 -19.55 4.25 -3.35
N PHE A 815 -18.62 4.10 -4.30
CA PHE A 815 -18.93 4.17 -5.72
C PHE A 815 -19.80 2.98 -6.16
N VAL A 816 -19.45 1.76 -5.76
CA VAL A 816 -20.23 0.56 -6.09
C VAL A 816 -21.66 0.65 -5.55
N THR A 817 -21.83 1.05 -4.29
CA THR A 817 -23.17 1.17 -3.68
C THR A 817 -23.99 2.26 -4.38
N LEU A 818 -23.35 3.39 -4.72
CA LEU A 818 -23.99 4.46 -5.48
C LEU A 818 -24.52 3.96 -6.83
N VAL A 819 -23.67 3.26 -7.61
CA VAL A 819 -24.04 2.68 -8.92
C VAL A 819 -25.17 1.66 -8.77
N LEU A 820 -25.16 0.84 -7.70
CA LEU A 820 -26.26 -0.08 -7.42
C LEU A 820 -27.58 0.65 -7.16
N VAL A 821 -27.57 1.72 -6.37
CA VAL A 821 -28.79 2.48 -6.07
C VAL A 821 -29.36 3.14 -7.32
N ILE A 822 -28.54 3.87 -8.08
CA ILE A 822 -29.01 4.56 -9.29
C ILE A 822 -29.33 3.60 -10.43
N GLY A 823 -28.64 2.45 -10.52
CA GLY A 823 -28.83 1.45 -11.57
C GLY A 823 -30.11 0.66 -11.38
N TYR A 824 -30.36 0.15 -10.16
CA TYR A 824 -31.62 -0.53 -9.85
C TYR A 824 -32.81 0.41 -9.90
N SER A 825 -32.67 1.66 -9.43
CA SER A 825 -33.75 2.65 -9.53
C SER A 825 -34.15 2.92 -10.98
N TRP A 826 -33.19 2.90 -11.92
CA TRP A 826 -33.48 3.04 -13.35
C TRP A 826 -34.17 1.80 -13.93
N ILE A 827 -33.67 0.60 -13.62
CA ILE A 827 -34.28 -0.66 -14.09
C ILE A 827 -35.72 -0.82 -13.58
N ASP A 828 -35.96 -0.48 -12.30
CA ASP A 828 -37.25 -0.63 -11.64
C ASP A 828 -38.25 0.50 -11.99
N ALA A 829 -37.81 1.56 -12.70
CA ALA A 829 -38.65 2.66 -13.19
C ALA A 829 -39.54 2.29 -14.40
N GLY A 830 -39.54 1.03 -14.82
CA GLY A 830 -40.42 0.51 -15.88
C GLY A 830 -39.77 0.36 -17.26
N HIS A 831 -38.46 0.56 -17.38
CA HIS A 831 -37.71 0.38 -18.64
C HIS A 831 -37.43 -1.08 -19.01
N LEU A 832 -37.54 -2.00 -18.03
CA LEU A 832 -37.50 -3.44 -18.25
C LEU A 832 -38.75 -4.10 -17.63
N VAL A 833 -39.36 -5.03 -18.36
CA VAL A 833 -40.45 -5.85 -17.82
C VAL A 833 -39.85 -6.86 -16.84
N ILE A 834 -39.99 -6.56 -15.54
CA ILE A 834 -39.50 -7.41 -14.45
C ILE A 834 -40.65 -7.93 -13.60
N SER A 835 -40.54 -9.19 -13.19
CA SER A 835 -41.53 -9.83 -12.31
C SER A 835 -41.53 -9.28 -10.88
N VAL A 836 -40.46 -8.60 -10.45
CA VAL A 836 -40.33 -8.04 -9.10
C VAL A 836 -39.51 -6.74 -9.12
N SER A 837 -40.11 -5.64 -8.65
CA SER A 837 -39.46 -4.35 -8.41
C SER A 837 -38.97 -4.22 -6.96
N SER A 838 -37.78 -3.65 -6.78
CA SER A 838 -37.15 -3.38 -5.46
C SER A 838 -37.52 -2.00 -4.91
N GLY A 839 -38.07 -1.13 -5.76
CA GLY A 839 -38.45 0.25 -5.43
C GLY A 839 -37.60 1.26 -6.21
N ILE A 840 -37.73 2.53 -5.87
CA ILE A 840 -37.01 3.62 -6.54
C ILE A 840 -36.34 4.54 -5.50
N GLY A 841 -35.10 4.97 -5.75
CA GLY A 841 -34.40 5.95 -4.92
C GLY A 841 -34.11 5.45 -3.50
N ILE A 842 -34.71 6.09 -2.50
CA ILE A 842 -34.46 5.77 -1.08
C ILE A 842 -34.85 4.33 -0.72
N GLU A 843 -35.87 3.78 -1.37
CA GLU A 843 -36.33 2.40 -1.11
C GLU A 843 -35.27 1.36 -1.50
N VAL A 844 -34.58 1.60 -2.61
CA VAL A 844 -33.45 0.77 -3.03
C VAL A 844 -32.27 0.96 -2.08
N ALA A 845 -31.98 2.20 -1.69
CA ALA A 845 -30.84 2.54 -0.85
C ALA A 845 -30.84 1.79 0.49
N TRP A 846 -31.94 1.83 1.25
CA TRP A 846 -31.98 1.15 2.55
C TRP A 846 -32.00 -0.37 2.41
N ARG A 847 -32.66 -0.93 1.38
CA ARG A 847 -32.65 -2.39 1.13
C ARG A 847 -31.25 -2.89 0.81
N ARG A 848 -30.48 -2.13 0.03
CA ARG A 848 -29.08 -2.45 -0.27
C ARG A 848 -28.20 -2.38 0.97
N MET A 849 -28.37 -1.33 1.79
CA MET A 849 -27.67 -1.21 3.06
C MET A 849 -27.96 -2.40 3.99
N LEU A 850 -29.23 -2.83 4.08
CA LEU A 850 -29.63 -3.96 4.91
C LEU A 850 -28.97 -5.28 4.45
N LEU A 851 -28.92 -5.55 3.14
CA LEU A 851 -28.27 -6.75 2.60
C LEU A 851 -26.77 -6.79 2.91
N VAL A 852 -26.10 -5.64 2.87
CA VAL A 852 -24.68 -5.53 3.27
C VAL A 852 -24.52 -5.84 4.75
N LEU A 853 -25.39 -5.31 5.62
CA LEU A 853 -25.37 -5.59 7.05
C LEU A 853 -25.63 -7.07 7.36
N ILE A 854 -26.55 -7.73 6.63
CA ILE A 854 -26.79 -9.18 6.75
C ILE A 854 -25.54 -9.98 6.35
N GLY A 855 -24.91 -9.63 5.23
CA GLY A 855 -23.67 -10.29 4.80
C GLY A 855 -22.53 -10.12 5.82
N ILE A 856 -22.36 -8.92 6.35
CA ILE A 856 -21.38 -8.63 7.42
C ILE A 856 -21.69 -9.42 8.69
N ALA A 857 -22.95 -9.49 9.11
CA ALA A 857 -23.37 -10.25 10.28
C ALA A 857 -23.07 -11.76 10.12
N ALA A 858 -23.36 -12.32 8.95
CA ALA A 858 -23.03 -13.71 8.65
C ALA A 858 -21.51 -13.95 8.67
N GLY A 859 -20.74 -13.06 8.04
CA GLY A 859 -19.27 -13.10 8.09
C GLY A 859 -18.73 -13.02 9.51
N PHE A 860 -19.33 -12.17 10.37
CA PHE A 860 -18.95 -12.02 11.78
C PHE A 860 -19.18 -13.30 12.58
N ILE A 861 -20.35 -13.91 12.43
CA ILE A 861 -20.67 -15.18 13.10
C ILE A 861 -19.68 -16.27 12.69
N VAL A 862 -19.39 -16.40 11.39
CA VAL A 862 -18.47 -17.43 10.89
C VAL A 862 -17.02 -17.16 11.29
N MET A 863 -16.63 -15.89 11.46
CA MET A 863 -15.28 -15.54 11.93
C MET A 863 -15.04 -15.97 13.39
N LEU A 864 -16.08 -16.03 14.23
CA LEU A 864 -15.98 -16.42 15.64
C LEU A 864 -15.67 -17.91 15.82
N PHE A 865 -16.18 -18.78 14.95
CA PHE A 865 -16.00 -20.23 15.05
C PHE A 865 -14.91 -20.74 14.08
N PRO A 866 -14.10 -21.75 14.44
CA PRO A 866 -13.86 -22.29 15.78
C PRO A 866 -12.95 -21.41 16.66
N ARG A 867 -12.03 -20.63 16.07
CA ARG A 867 -11.21 -19.63 16.79
C ARG A 867 -10.71 -18.54 15.84
N PRO A 868 -10.97 -17.25 16.09
CA PRO A 868 -10.46 -16.17 15.23
C PRO A 868 -8.92 -16.20 15.21
N THR A 869 -8.37 -16.10 14.01
CA THR A 869 -6.94 -15.95 13.75
C THR A 869 -6.54 -14.53 14.13
N SER A 870 -5.84 -14.39 15.26
CA SER A 870 -5.50 -13.06 15.79
C SER A 870 -4.40 -12.41 14.96
N THR A 871 -4.62 -11.17 14.54
CA THR A 871 -3.58 -10.36 13.86
C THR A 871 -2.34 -10.19 14.75
N ARG A 872 -2.52 -10.13 16.06
CA ARG A 872 -1.43 -10.04 17.05
C ARG A 872 -0.52 -11.28 17.06
N GLU A 873 -1.08 -12.45 16.79
CA GLU A 873 -0.30 -13.69 16.63
C GLU A 873 0.50 -13.66 15.33
N THR A 874 -0.13 -13.25 14.22
CA THR A 874 0.56 -13.08 12.94
C THR A 874 1.69 -12.05 13.02
N VAL A 875 1.49 -10.93 13.73
CA VAL A 875 2.54 -9.92 13.98
C VAL A 875 3.71 -10.54 14.74
N ARG A 876 3.47 -11.30 15.82
CA ARG A 876 4.53 -11.98 16.58
C ARG A 876 5.34 -12.95 15.71
N HIS A 877 4.66 -13.78 14.92
CA HIS A 877 5.35 -14.70 14.01
C HIS A 877 6.10 -13.96 12.91
N SER A 878 5.58 -12.83 12.44
CA SER A 878 6.25 -12.00 11.42
C SER A 878 7.53 -11.36 11.97
N PHE A 879 7.52 -10.87 13.22
CA PHE A 879 8.74 -10.45 13.92
C PHE A 879 9.74 -11.60 14.04
N ALA A 880 9.32 -12.77 14.54
CA ALA A 880 10.20 -13.93 14.69
C ALA A 880 10.81 -14.37 13.35
N LYS A 881 10.03 -14.37 12.26
CA LYS A 881 10.52 -14.66 10.90
C LYS A 881 11.51 -13.60 10.43
N LEU A 882 11.21 -12.31 10.64
CA LEU A 882 12.11 -11.22 10.26
C LEU A 882 13.47 -11.36 10.98
N THR A 883 13.47 -11.62 12.30
CA THR A 883 14.70 -11.81 13.06
C THR A 883 15.47 -13.04 12.58
N SER A 884 14.82 -14.21 12.54
CA SER A 884 15.50 -15.50 12.30
C SER A 884 15.87 -15.75 10.83
N ARG A 885 15.06 -15.29 9.88
CA ARG A 885 15.23 -15.60 8.45
C ARG A 885 15.81 -14.47 7.62
N ARG A 886 15.82 -13.23 8.12
CA ARG A 886 16.39 -12.07 7.40
C ARG A 886 17.55 -11.47 8.17
N ILE A 887 17.30 -10.93 9.35
CA ILE A 887 18.30 -10.14 10.08
C ILE A 887 19.50 -11.01 10.47
N LEU A 888 19.27 -12.16 11.11
CA LEU A 888 20.35 -13.02 11.59
C LEU A 888 21.26 -13.54 10.46
N PRO A 889 20.74 -14.09 9.34
CA PRO A 889 21.58 -14.49 8.21
C PRO A 889 22.44 -13.36 7.64
N ILE A 890 21.88 -12.15 7.54
CA ILE A 890 22.64 -10.99 7.02
C ILE A 890 23.79 -10.64 7.96
N TYR A 891 23.56 -10.65 9.28
CA TYR A 891 24.63 -10.48 10.27
C TYR A 891 25.67 -11.61 10.21
N CYS A 892 25.25 -12.87 10.10
CA CYS A 892 26.17 -13.99 9.98
C CYS A 892 27.05 -13.86 8.74
N LYS A 893 26.47 -13.52 7.58
CA LYS A 893 27.20 -13.27 6.33
C LYS A 893 28.16 -12.09 6.46
N ALA A 894 27.74 -11.01 7.12
CA ALA A 894 28.61 -9.87 7.38
C ALA A 894 29.80 -10.26 8.27
N ILE A 895 29.57 -11.00 9.36
CA ILE A 895 30.63 -11.49 10.25
C ILE A 895 31.57 -12.45 9.50
N GLU A 896 31.02 -13.36 8.69
CA GLU A 896 31.79 -14.30 7.87
C GLU A 896 32.71 -13.56 6.89
N ALA A 897 32.17 -12.55 6.18
CA ALA A 897 32.94 -11.69 5.29
C ALA A 897 34.07 -10.96 6.03
N TRP A 898 33.77 -10.39 7.21
CA TRP A 898 34.80 -9.74 8.03
C TRP A 898 35.87 -10.73 8.52
N SER A 899 35.48 -11.94 8.91
CA SER A 899 36.40 -12.96 9.42
C SER A 899 37.32 -13.55 8.33
N THR A 900 36.83 -13.67 7.10
CA THR A 900 37.67 -14.10 5.97
C THR A 900 38.65 -13.02 5.54
N HIS A 901 38.31 -11.74 5.74
CA HIS A 901 39.17 -10.62 5.36
C HIS A 901 40.26 -10.27 6.39
N SER A 902 40.28 -10.90 7.57
CA SER A 902 41.33 -10.64 8.57
C SER A 902 42.64 -11.39 8.29
N GLU A 903 42.68 -12.31 7.33
CA GLU A 903 43.88 -13.10 6.99
C GLU A 903 44.62 -12.60 5.74
N ASP A 904 43.99 -11.78 4.88
CA ASP A 904 44.60 -11.26 3.64
C ASP A 904 45.21 -9.86 3.84
N SER A 905 46.36 -9.59 3.23
CA SER A 905 47.01 -8.27 3.23
C SER A 905 46.06 -7.21 2.66
N TYR A 906 45.82 -6.14 3.43
CA TYR A 906 44.90 -5.02 3.09
C TYR A 906 45.03 -4.47 1.65
N ASP A 907 46.21 -4.61 1.01
CA ASP A 907 46.49 -4.12 -0.35
C ASP A 907 45.98 -5.03 -1.51
N GLU A 908 45.78 -6.34 -1.28
CA GLU A 908 45.26 -7.25 -2.32
C GLU A 908 43.72 -7.22 -2.41
N VAL A 909 43.06 -7.00 -1.28
CA VAL A 909 41.58 -6.98 -1.16
C VAL A 909 40.97 -5.78 -1.90
N ILE A 910 41.55 -4.58 -1.78
CA ILE A 910 41.06 -3.37 -2.46
C ILE A 910 41.14 -3.51 -3.99
N LYS A 911 42.15 -4.21 -4.51
CA LYS A 911 42.32 -4.45 -5.95
C LYS A 911 41.36 -5.52 -6.49
N GLN A 912 40.99 -6.52 -5.68
CA GLN A 912 40.01 -7.54 -6.07
C GLN A 912 38.55 -7.04 -5.99
N ASP A 913 38.20 -6.25 -4.96
CA ASP A 913 36.85 -5.71 -4.76
C ASP A 913 36.43 -4.67 -5.80
N ALA A 914 37.38 -3.93 -6.36
CA ALA A 914 37.12 -2.98 -7.44
C ALA A 914 36.79 -3.67 -8.77
N ALA A 915 37.15 -4.96 -8.94
CA ALA A 915 37.15 -5.63 -10.23
C ALA A 915 36.01 -6.66 -10.45
N LYS A 916 35.35 -7.15 -9.39
CA LYS A 916 34.23 -8.12 -9.52
C LYS A 916 33.17 -7.88 -8.47
N SER A 917 31.93 -7.61 -8.88
CA SER A 917 30.78 -7.77 -7.98
C SER A 917 30.67 -9.24 -7.61
N SER A 918 31.26 -9.65 -6.48
CA SER A 918 31.09 -11.00 -5.97
C SER A 918 29.58 -11.31 -5.89
N PRO A 919 29.11 -12.47 -6.39
CA PRO A 919 27.69 -12.84 -6.34
C PRO A 919 27.12 -12.76 -4.91
N ALA A 920 27.95 -12.97 -3.89
CA ALA A 920 27.59 -12.80 -2.49
C ALA A 920 27.15 -11.36 -2.13
N MET A 921 27.75 -10.33 -2.73
CA MET A 921 27.38 -8.93 -2.47
C MET A 921 26.08 -8.53 -3.15
N VAL A 922 25.75 -9.15 -4.30
CA VAL A 922 24.45 -8.97 -4.96
C VAL A 922 23.35 -9.61 -4.12
N GLU A 923 23.58 -10.83 -3.63
CA GLU A 923 22.68 -11.54 -2.73
C GLU A 923 22.44 -10.75 -1.42
N TYR A 924 23.52 -10.24 -0.81
CA TYR A 924 23.44 -9.41 0.40
C TYR A 924 22.54 -8.17 0.20
N ARG A 925 22.71 -7.45 -0.90
CA ARG A 925 21.90 -6.26 -1.23
C ARG A 925 20.43 -6.62 -1.44
N ALA A 926 20.16 -7.75 -2.07
CA ALA A 926 18.80 -8.23 -2.28
C ALA A 926 18.12 -8.64 -0.96
N GLU A 927 18.83 -9.35 -0.08
CA GLU A 927 18.34 -9.71 1.25
C GLU A 927 18.07 -8.48 2.12
N LEU A 928 18.95 -7.48 2.04
CA LEU A 928 18.78 -6.20 2.72
C LEU A 928 17.54 -5.43 2.23
N LEU A 929 17.33 -5.31 0.91
CA LEU A 929 16.12 -4.73 0.34
C LEU A 929 14.86 -5.46 0.79
N ALA A 930 14.91 -6.79 0.77
CA ALA A 930 13.80 -7.61 1.23
C ALA A 930 13.49 -7.41 2.72
N GLY A 931 14.53 -7.27 3.55
CA GLY A 931 14.39 -6.95 4.97
C GLY A 931 13.72 -5.59 5.20
N LEU A 932 14.17 -4.55 4.48
CA LEU A 932 13.61 -3.21 4.58
C LEU A 932 12.14 -3.15 4.09
N ALA A 933 11.84 -3.85 2.99
CA ALA A 933 10.47 -3.98 2.48
C ALA A 933 9.54 -4.65 3.49
N GLN A 934 9.95 -5.80 4.03
CA GLN A 934 9.18 -6.56 5.01
C GLN A 934 8.94 -5.77 6.30
N GLN A 935 9.87 -4.88 6.68
CA GLN A 935 9.70 -3.97 7.80
C GLN A 935 8.59 -2.92 7.56
N GLY A 936 8.50 -2.38 6.34
CA GLY A 936 7.44 -1.44 5.96
C GLY A 936 6.05 -2.08 6.06
N ASP A 937 5.90 -3.31 5.56
CA ASP A 937 4.66 -4.08 5.68
C ASP A 937 4.30 -4.39 7.15
N LEU A 938 5.30 -4.74 7.97
CA LEU A 938 5.09 -5.04 9.38
C LEU A 938 4.55 -3.83 10.16
N ALA A 939 4.92 -2.60 9.79
CA ALA A 939 4.37 -1.39 10.40
C ALA A 939 2.85 -1.29 10.19
N GLY A 940 2.37 -1.60 8.98
CA GLY A 940 0.94 -1.66 8.66
C GLY A 940 0.21 -2.72 9.48
N LYS A 941 0.82 -3.91 9.61
CA LYS A 941 0.27 -5.03 10.39
C LYS A 941 0.21 -4.73 11.89
N VAL A 942 1.20 -4.03 12.45
CA VAL A 942 1.16 -3.54 13.84
C VAL A 942 0.00 -2.56 14.03
N GLY A 943 -0.24 -1.67 13.06
CA GLY A 943 -1.41 -0.79 13.05
C GLY A 943 -2.73 -1.57 13.09
N LEU A 944 -2.89 -2.57 12.22
CA LEU A 944 -4.07 -3.44 12.18
C LEU A 944 -4.24 -4.26 13.48
N ALA A 945 -3.15 -4.69 14.11
CA ALA A 945 -3.20 -5.44 15.37
C ALA A 945 -3.75 -4.62 16.56
N ARG A 946 -3.71 -3.27 16.48
CA ARG A 946 -4.35 -2.38 17.46
C ARG A 946 -5.88 -2.42 17.38
N LEU A 947 -6.43 -2.67 16.18
CA LEU A 947 -7.88 -2.78 15.95
C LEU A 947 -8.46 -4.13 16.40
N ASP A 948 -7.61 -5.10 16.71
CA ASP A 948 -8.02 -6.43 17.16
C ASP A 948 -8.70 -6.35 18.54
N VAL A 949 -9.75 -7.12 18.76
CA VAL A 949 -10.55 -7.06 20.01
C VAL A 949 -9.77 -7.72 21.17
N PRO A 950 -9.46 -6.99 22.26
CA PRO A 950 -8.66 -7.54 23.36
C PRO A 950 -9.48 -8.41 24.33
N PHE A 951 -9.73 -9.67 23.98
CA PHE A 951 -10.45 -10.60 24.89
C PHE A 951 -9.66 -11.04 26.13
N ARG A 952 -8.31 -11.04 26.06
CA ARG A 952 -7.43 -11.57 27.12
C ARG A 952 -6.68 -10.51 27.93
N GLY A 953 -6.86 -9.23 27.58
CA GLY A 953 -6.10 -8.12 28.16
C GLY A 953 -5.59 -7.14 27.11
N ARG A 954 -5.10 -5.99 27.60
CA ARG A 954 -4.59 -4.90 26.77
C ARG A 954 -3.37 -5.36 25.98
N TRP A 955 -3.34 -5.04 24.69
CA TRP A 955 -2.18 -5.29 23.84
C TRP A 955 -1.11 -4.22 24.09
N PRO A 956 0.17 -4.60 24.32
CA PRO A 956 1.25 -3.64 24.55
C PRO A 956 1.74 -3.06 23.21
N ALA A 957 0.90 -2.27 22.54
CA ALA A 957 1.19 -1.71 21.22
C ALA A 957 2.52 -0.93 21.19
N GLU A 958 2.82 -0.19 22.24
CA GLU A 958 4.04 0.60 22.38
C GLU A 958 5.31 -0.26 22.38
N ARG A 959 5.27 -1.45 23.00
CA ARG A 959 6.39 -2.40 22.97
C ARG A 959 6.64 -2.96 21.57
N TYR A 960 5.58 -3.21 20.79
CA TYR A 960 5.74 -3.66 19.40
C TYR A 960 6.21 -2.54 18.47
N ASP A 961 5.79 -1.30 18.71
CA ASP A 961 6.35 -0.13 18.02
C ASP A 961 7.85 0.02 18.31
N GLN A 962 8.26 -0.19 19.56
CA GLN A 962 9.67 -0.19 19.93
C GLN A 962 10.42 -1.37 19.31
N LEU A 963 9.83 -2.57 19.33
CA LEU A 963 10.42 -3.73 18.67
C LEU A 963 10.63 -3.45 17.17
N LEU A 964 9.67 -2.79 16.51
CA LEU A 964 9.80 -2.33 15.14
C LEU A 964 10.92 -1.31 14.97
N LYS A 965 11.05 -0.33 15.88
CA LYS A 965 12.17 0.62 15.90
C LYS A 965 13.52 -0.08 16.09
N THR A 966 13.60 -1.07 16.97
CA THR A 966 14.82 -1.85 17.23
C THR A 966 15.21 -2.70 16.03
N HIS A 967 14.26 -3.39 15.39
CA HIS A 967 14.52 -4.14 14.15
C HIS A 967 14.98 -3.21 13.03
N ASN A 968 14.35 -2.03 12.90
CA ASN A 968 14.81 -1.01 11.95
C ASN A 968 16.26 -0.59 12.25
N ARG A 969 16.59 -0.33 13.51
CA ARG A 969 17.97 0.00 13.92
C ARG A 969 18.96 -1.13 13.62
N MET A 970 18.58 -2.39 13.85
CA MET A 970 19.42 -3.56 13.52
C MET A 970 19.69 -3.63 12.02
N VAL A 971 18.65 -3.55 11.18
CA VAL A 971 18.83 -3.57 9.71
C VAL A 971 19.62 -2.37 9.22
N ARG A 972 19.49 -1.21 9.86
CA ARG A 972 20.27 0.00 9.51
C ARG A 972 21.74 -0.09 9.88
N ARG A 973 22.09 -0.75 11.00
CA ARG A 973 23.49 -0.95 11.42
C ARG A 973 24.27 -1.89 10.50
N ILE A 974 23.56 -2.69 9.70
CA ILE A 974 24.12 -3.57 8.68
C ILE A 974 24.54 -2.77 7.42
N GLN A 975 23.88 -1.63 7.16
CA GLN A 975 24.17 -0.75 6.02
C GLN A 975 25.42 0.08 6.29
#